data_AF-A0A7E4VUC0-F1
#
_entry.id   AF-A0A7E4VUC0-F1
#
_cell.length_a   1.000
_cell.length_b   1.000
_cell.length_c   1.000
_cell.angle_alpha   90.00
_cell.angle_beta   90.00
_cell.angle_gamma   90.00
#
_symmetry.space_group_name_H-M   'P 1'
#
loop_
_entity.id
_entity.type
_entity.pdbx_description
1 polymer ?
#
loop_
_entity_poly.entity_id
_entity_poly.type
_entity_poly.pdbx_seq_one_letter_code
_entity_poly.pdbx_strand_id
1 'polypeptide(L)'
;MLLLSSGVKLFVIHVVNAESAAVRSKKVPIAIRTLGYYHSTNPTSKLYDDDALLMTASMMLPKLSGAFPMAHPTVTAIHRHRRENNEIYEIRIYDSAAPGTKATLNEAFERVLRQSKNCFAQLDTDVEWIEFDSDRMIFLTTVDIPPAHSLTQPAILHLMCTSHKVQSINFLIHVTRRNRHPPRFSRTENTFYVPSVLKPGFEVGKLTIIDHDPIIYNSQIGLSILGDEDHFLSDKNGSIMIKKSMTDLQLYKPIELRVLAIDYGSPQLYSTTNITIIPVSVSQPANVRVNVANTEYQIFEWDAPEYGIAEKYKLTVKRRDITILEHEIDGQDTISLSQDKFSAGSDYTITVTALDVEGETPSEEHKFIVSKDEIHCSGECDKGGLPMCYYGKFNKIEQYRDKTGLHCLCFDGYSGPQCDIVESCHGEHGQEAFGAVQWSDAPVNESAFISCPYNSDDTKLQRQCVWDDKHRHAVWENVSTSDVCKKQSSILVHLGVLANYAMKEPQTVSGIMAVQRFLDTIMTFPAFDPTKITVQTYDSTIAEHAAQVMDTVISRNLSLIPGNISNVQHHLDRYIHQFVSRMPVPFTLESSKEGIQFKTFEWHAGLDTFPTNVGRRCYVHLPKSIQTDVVRVVCMRNTTLYPILTGDTPVMSLEMDKDTPLPPGSKALIGLRPQHKNVNYTCAHFDEKENGWSIAGVTVISRNFNNGFVLCETTHLSLFTLLPESLFVRKTDWFSLLGSNVVTFTTSISIIVVFLCIILIVCPSNHTVDTSLVMFLSTLLLMHFVHLVIVVVPKYIPLHSYDLHIYALLEYCILSMILLLAILNVNIELKVKQLVTDFNNPYDPRPRHSFLKSFVACVIPVALTFLSVYFNGVLINHVTSKKPTLLAANIAFFSTFAVPFGVLFFVTVSYATHSMCLARKGLKKTPRWADDREAIMRELSSAAAASLLVTLILFTDAFLFFVKTTMMRNIIIAITQIALDAALFIFTCYFCSLHFGSSSASTESDFTGNTLSTDRRNQDLSRDRLLDNSDKSASASPGNATLHGFRANGTMNNGYSTQNSVTSAYSSFKPPVDSIYIDEPEHTGPLVSIV
;
A
#
# COMPACT_ATOMS: atom_id res chain seq x y z
N MET A 1 -60.82 1.20 2.31
CA MET A 1 -61.19 1.65 0.95
C MET A 1 -59.88 1.70 0.14
N LEU A 2 -59.74 1.15 -1.08
CA LEU A 2 -60.55 1.33 -2.31
C LEU A 2 -60.49 2.82 -2.75
N LEU A 3 -60.10 3.23 -3.97
CA LEU A 3 -60.04 2.65 -5.34
C LEU A 3 -58.82 3.28 -6.10
N LEU A 4 -58.31 2.90 -7.29
CA LEU A 4 -58.47 1.77 -8.25
C LEU A 4 -57.33 1.75 -9.31
N SER A 5 -57.08 0.60 -9.95
CA SER A 5 -56.62 0.28 -11.35
C SER A 5 -55.72 1.24 -12.19
N SER A 6 -54.89 0.80 -13.16
CA SER A 6 -54.73 -0.46 -13.94
C SER A 6 -53.26 -0.56 -14.48
N GLY A 7 -52.74 -1.67 -15.00
CA GLY A 7 -53.32 -2.96 -15.43
C GLY A 7 -52.30 -4.13 -15.40
N VAL A 8 -52.58 -5.27 -16.06
CA VAL A 8 -52.08 -6.60 -15.61
C VAL A 8 -51.85 -7.62 -16.75
N LYS A 9 -50.75 -8.42 -16.65
CA LYS A 9 -50.39 -9.68 -17.40
C LYS A 9 -50.03 -9.51 -18.91
N LEU A 10 -49.37 -10.46 -19.60
CA LEU A 10 -48.92 -11.85 -19.26
C LEU A 10 -47.54 -12.19 -19.91
N PHE A 11 -46.92 -13.29 -19.47
CA PHE A 11 -45.88 -14.08 -20.17
C PHE A 11 -46.31 -14.54 -21.59
N VAL A 12 -45.32 -14.81 -22.47
CA VAL A 12 -45.09 -16.15 -23.09
C VAL A 12 -43.71 -16.20 -23.78
N ILE A 13 -43.11 -17.41 -23.85
CA ILE A 13 -41.81 -17.73 -24.47
C ILE A 13 -42.04 -18.19 -25.92
N HIS A 14 -41.12 -17.90 -26.86
CA HIS A 14 -40.88 -18.84 -27.97
C HIS A 14 -39.45 -18.80 -28.55
N VAL A 15 -39.06 -19.92 -29.16
CA VAL A 15 -37.76 -20.24 -29.82
C VAL A 15 -38.04 -20.55 -31.31
N VAL A 16 -36.99 -20.83 -32.13
CA VAL A 16 -36.96 -21.33 -33.54
C VAL A 16 -36.75 -20.20 -34.60
N ASN A 17 -35.85 -20.26 -35.60
CA ASN A 17 -34.70 -21.16 -35.88
C ASN A 17 -33.62 -20.52 -36.80
N ALA A 18 -32.45 -21.19 -36.86
CA ALA A 18 -31.62 -21.66 -38.02
C ALA A 18 -31.79 -21.05 -39.45
N GLU A 19 -30.86 -21.20 -40.42
CA GLU A 19 -29.74 -22.13 -40.72
C GLU A 19 -28.51 -21.35 -41.31
N SER A 20 -27.36 -21.84 -41.83
CA SER A 20 -26.66 -23.14 -42.15
C SER A 20 -25.14 -22.81 -42.33
N ALA A 21 -24.19 -23.65 -42.79
CA ALA A 21 -23.73 -25.03 -42.48
C ALA A 21 -22.41 -25.28 -43.29
N ALA A 22 -21.39 -26.08 -42.92
CA ALA A 22 -21.07 -26.80 -41.68
C ALA A 22 -19.57 -26.61 -41.27
N VAL A 23 -18.57 -27.51 -41.33
CA VAL A 23 -18.39 -28.91 -41.79
C VAL A 23 -17.53 -29.73 -40.78
N ARG A 24 -17.57 -31.06 -40.95
CA ARG A 24 -17.00 -32.22 -40.23
C ARG A 24 -15.45 -32.37 -40.18
N SER A 25 -14.83 -33.27 -39.39
CA SER A 25 -15.20 -33.90 -38.08
C SER A 25 -14.14 -34.90 -37.51
N LYS A 26 -13.85 -34.79 -36.20
CA LYS A 26 -13.62 -35.86 -35.17
C LYS A 26 -12.89 -37.22 -35.47
N LYS A 27 -11.78 -37.44 -34.73
CA LYS A 27 -11.43 -38.54 -33.77
C LYS A 27 -11.38 -40.05 -34.17
N VAL A 28 -10.20 -40.70 -33.93
CA VAL A 28 -9.84 -41.78 -32.91
C VAL A 28 -10.73 -43.07 -32.83
N PRO A 29 -10.26 -44.35 -32.56
CA PRO A 29 -8.90 -44.96 -32.35
C PRO A 29 -8.62 -46.40 -32.95
N ILE A 30 -7.43 -46.98 -32.65
CA ILE A 30 -7.14 -48.40 -32.25
C ILE A 30 -7.07 -49.61 -33.27
N ALA A 31 -5.92 -50.33 -33.17
CA ALA A 31 -5.64 -51.79 -33.30
C ALA A 31 -5.65 -52.64 -34.62
N ILE A 32 -4.45 -53.15 -34.96
CA ILE A 32 -4.06 -54.60 -35.11
C ILE A 32 -4.48 -55.44 -36.36
N ARG A 33 -3.50 -56.29 -36.79
CA ARG A 33 -3.56 -57.55 -37.60
C ARG A 33 -3.41 -57.55 -39.15
N THR A 34 -2.14 -57.71 -39.58
CA THR A 34 -1.57 -58.84 -40.38
C THR A 34 -2.15 -59.34 -41.72
N LEU A 35 -1.22 -59.79 -42.59
CA LEU A 35 -1.32 -60.64 -43.80
C LEU A 35 -1.76 -59.93 -45.10
N GLY A 36 -1.11 -60.15 -46.25
CA GLY A 36 0.17 -60.85 -46.49
C GLY A 36 0.39 -61.25 -47.97
N TYR A 37 1.65 -61.56 -48.35
CA TYR A 37 2.10 -62.05 -49.68
C TYR A 37 1.86 -61.07 -50.86
N TYR A 38 2.57 -61.08 -52.00
CA TYR A 38 3.68 -61.86 -52.59
C TYR A 38 4.58 -60.84 -53.39
N HIS A 39 5.69 -61.14 -54.11
CA HIS A 39 6.32 -62.40 -54.55
C HIS A 39 7.87 -62.29 -54.53
N SER A 40 8.57 -63.39 -54.83
CA SER A 40 10.04 -63.53 -54.93
C SER A 40 10.62 -63.21 -56.31
N THR A 41 11.94 -62.92 -56.38
CA THR A 41 12.92 -63.77 -57.10
C THR A 41 14.33 -63.64 -56.52
N ASN A 42 15.01 -64.78 -56.36
CA ASN A 42 16.46 -64.95 -56.18
C ASN A 42 16.88 -66.00 -57.25
N PRO A 43 18.14 -66.10 -57.72
CA PRO A 43 18.97 -67.18 -57.14
C PRO A 43 20.51 -67.04 -57.25
N THR A 44 21.22 -67.70 -56.31
CA THR A 44 22.50 -68.46 -56.48
C THR A 44 23.81 -67.74 -56.88
N SER A 45 25.00 -68.14 -56.40
CA SER A 45 25.36 -69.13 -55.34
C SER A 45 26.86 -69.17 -55.01
N LYS A 46 27.19 -69.49 -53.73
CA LYS A 46 28.39 -70.24 -53.27
C LYS A 46 29.75 -69.52 -53.45
N LEU A 47 30.82 -69.89 -52.72
CA LEU A 47 31.12 -71.09 -51.92
C LEU A 47 32.01 -70.71 -50.70
N TYR A 48 31.80 -71.38 -49.55
CA TYR A 48 32.73 -71.72 -48.44
C TYR A 48 33.91 -70.79 -48.06
N ASP A 49 34.25 -70.55 -46.79
CA ASP A 49 33.59 -70.45 -45.46
C ASP A 49 34.71 -69.82 -44.55
N ASP A 50 34.97 -69.97 -43.24
CA ASP A 50 34.55 -70.79 -42.08
C ASP A 50 34.74 -69.96 -40.77
N ASP A 51 34.07 -70.38 -39.70
CA ASP A 51 34.28 -70.12 -38.25
C ASP A 51 34.78 -68.76 -37.70
N ALA A 52 33.75 -68.01 -37.29
CA ALA A 52 33.60 -67.30 -36.01
C ALA A 52 34.13 -68.04 -34.74
N LEU A 53 34.12 -67.52 -33.51
CA LEU A 53 33.47 -66.36 -32.87
C LEU A 53 34.25 -65.99 -31.58
N LEU A 54 33.95 -64.85 -30.93
CA LEU A 54 34.21 -64.69 -29.50
C LEU A 54 33.00 -64.13 -28.72
N MET A 55 32.62 -64.90 -27.69
CA MET A 55 31.65 -64.70 -26.59
C MET A 55 30.63 -63.54 -26.59
N THR A 56 29.36 -63.91 -26.41
CA THR A 56 28.40 -63.40 -25.39
C THR A 56 27.12 -64.27 -25.48
N ALA A 57 26.27 -64.47 -24.49
CA ALA A 57 26.35 -64.35 -23.02
C ALA A 57 25.25 -65.25 -22.40
N SER A 58 25.28 -65.54 -21.10
CA SER A 58 24.09 -65.99 -20.35
C SER A 58 24.25 -65.86 -18.84
N MET A 59 23.17 -65.48 -18.17
CA MET A 59 23.07 -65.34 -16.72
C MET A 59 21.68 -65.77 -16.27
N MET A 60 21.57 -66.85 -15.46
CA MET A 60 20.50 -67.03 -14.48
C MET A 60 20.80 -68.21 -13.54
N LEU A 61 20.40 -68.09 -12.28
CA LEU A 61 20.45 -69.14 -11.25
C LEU A 61 19.11 -69.91 -11.22
N PRO A 62 19.10 -71.14 -10.70
CA PRO A 62 18.60 -71.27 -9.32
C PRO A 62 19.40 -72.21 -8.40
N LYS A 63 19.11 -72.05 -7.10
CA LYS A 63 19.67 -72.74 -5.93
C LYS A 63 19.67 -74.28 -6.02
N LEU A 64 20.66 -74.95 -5.40
CA LEU A 64 20.41 -75.80 -4.22
C LEU A 64 21.69 -76.24 -3.45
N SER A 65 21.47 -76.44 -2.14
CA SER A 65 22.33 -76.94 -1.06
C SER A 65 23.57 -77.82 -1.34
N GLY A 66 24.67 -77.52 -0.62
CA GLY A 66 25.79 -78.44 -0.34
C GLY A 66 26.83 -77.77 0.56
N ALA A 67 27.28 -78.42 1.64
CA ALA A 67 28.22 -77.85 2.63
C ALA A 67 29.34 -78.84 3.01
N PHE A 68 30.27 -78.38 3.86
CA PHE A 68 31.47 -79.08 4.40
C PHE A 68 32.72 -79.09 3.50
N PRO A 69 33.95 -79.10 4.09
CA PRO A 69 34.99 -78.16 3.65
C PRO A 69 36.41 -78.75 3.47
N MET A 70 37.38 -77.85 3.20
CA MET A 70 38.81 -77.93 3.50
C MET A 70 39.51 -79.31 3.47
N ALA A 71 40.32 -79.52 2.43
CA ALA A 71 41.54 -80.32 2.53
C ALA A 71 42.67 -79.66 1.71
N HIS A 72 43.85 -79.47 2.30
CA HIS A 72 45.07 -79.10 1.58
C HIS A 72 45.75 -80.37 1.02
N PRO A 73 46.15 -80.37 -0.26
CA PRO A 73 47.26 -81.19 -0.76
C PRO A 73 48.48 -80.29 -1.02
N THR A 74 49.56 -80.38 -0.24
CA THR A 74 50.67 -81.36 -0.44
C THR A 74 51.19 -81.41 -1.87
N VAL A 75 52.32 -80.74 -2.13
CA VAL A 75 52.99 -80.73 -3.44
C VAL A 75 53.72 -82.05 -3.68
N THR A 76 53.18 -82.91 -4.55
CA THR A 76 53.92 -84.01 -5.17
C THR A 76 54.70 -83.50 -6.37
N ALA A 77 56.03 -83.56 -6.33
CA ALA A 77 56.89 -83.09 -7.41
C ALA A 77 56.77 -83.99 -8.65
N ILE A 78 56.18 -83.46 -9.74
CA ILE A 78 56.14 -84.14 -11.04
C ILE A 78 57.48 -83.92 -11.74
N HIS A 79 58.19 -85.00 -12.05
CA HIS A 79 59.36 -84.98 -12.93
C HIS A 79 58.95 -84.50 -14.33
N ARG A 80 59.19 -83.22 -14.66
CA ARG A 80 59.17 -82.75 -16.04
C ARG A 80 60.42 -83.26 -16.76
N HIS A 81 60.22 -83.93 -17.89
CA HIS A 81 61.31 -84.19 -18.83
C HIS A 81 61.93 -82.86 -19.28
N ARG A 82 63.25 -82.73 -19.09
CA ARG A 82 64.03 -81.63 -19.65
C ARG A 82 64.10 -81.83 -21.17
N ARG A 83 63.45 -80.95 -21.95
CA ARG A 83 63.87 -80.74 -23.34
C ARG A 83 65.28 -80.15 -23.29
N GLU A 84 66.22 -80.79 -23.96
CA GLU A 84 67.52 -80.20 -24.23
C GLU A 84 67.35 -79.16 -25.34
N ASN A 85 67.15 -77.91 -24.95
CA ASN A 85 67.51 -76.81 -25.84
C ASN A 85 69.03 -76.87 -26.01
N ASN A 86 69.49 -77.09 -27.25
CA ASN A 86 70.90 -77.08 -27.58
C ASN A 86 71.42 -75.64 -27.67
N GLU A 87 71.34 -74.90 -26.55
CA GLU A 87 71.82 -73.52 -26.46
C GLU A 87 73.35 -73.48 -26.63
N ILE A 88 73.82 -72.73 -27.62
CA ILE A 88 75.26 -72.52 -27.84
C ILE A 88 75.73 -71.50 -26.81
N TYR A 89 76.68 -71.91 -25.96
CA TYR A 89 77.36 -71.01 -25.03
C TYR A 89 78.60 -70.42 -25.69
N GLU A 90 78.79 -69.11 -25.58
CA GLU A 90 79.94 -68.41 -26.16
C GLU A 90 80.43 -67.28 -25.26
N ILE A 91 81.71 -66.92 -25.41
CA ILE A 91 82.31 -65.70 -24.87
C ILE A 91 82.97 -64.88 -25.98
N ARG A 92 82.93 -63.56 -25.83
CA ARG A 92 83.45 -62.58 -26.80
C ARG A 92 84.36 -61.58 -26.11
N ILE A 93 85.60 -61.48 -26.57
CA ILE A 93 86.59 -60.51 -26.11
C ILE A 93 87.16 -59.75 -27.30
N TYR A 94 87.52 -58.48 -27.14
CA TYR A 94 87.97 -57.66 -28.26
C TYR A 94 89.47 -57.75 -28.53
N ASP A 95 89.84 -57.46 -29.77
CA ASP A 95 91.22 -57.34 -30.25
C ASP A 95 92.02 -56.26 -29.50
N SER A 96 93.21 -56.62 -29.00
CA SER A 96 94.00 -55.76 -28.11
C SER A 96 93.29 -55.39 -26.80
N ALA A 97 92.51 -56.31 -26.22
CA ALA A 97 92.10 -56.22 -24.83
C ALA A 97 93.31 -56.40 -23.89
N ALA A 98 93.46 -55.47 -22.94
CA ALA A 98 94.53 -55.47 -21.94
C ALA A 98 94.24 -56.48 -20.81
N PRO A 99 95.23 -56.89 -20.00
CA PRO A 99 95.01 -57.72 -18.80
C PRO A 99 93.97 -57.14 -17.85
N GLY A 100 93.15 -58.00 -17.24
CA GLY A 100 92.04 -57.63 -16.35
C GLY A 100 90.75 -57.21 -17.08
N THR A 101 90.69 -57.33 -18.41
CA THR A 101 89.47 -57.02 -19.17
C THR A 101 88.45 -58.15 -19.02
N LYS A 102 87.21 -57.82 -18.65
CA LYS A 102 86.08 -58.76 -18.59
C LYS A 102 85.64 -59.16 -20.00
N ALA A 103 85.53 -60.46 -20.28
CA ALA A 103 84.91 -60.95 -21.52
C ALA A 103 83.37 -60.90 -21.45
N THR A 104 82.75 -60.69 -22.61
CA THR A 104 81.29 -60.62 -22.77
C THR A 104 80.73 -62.03 -22.94
N LEU A 105 79.77 -62.42 -22.11
CA LEU A 105 79.01 -63.66 -22.22
C LEU A 105 77.81 -63.46 -23.15
N ASN A 106 77.41 -64.47 -23.92
CA ASN A 106 76.06 -64.45 -24.50
C ASN A 106 74.98 -64.70 -23.43
N GLU A 107 73.75 -64.29 -23.72
CA GLU A 107 72.63 -64.36 -22.77
C GLU A 107 72.41 -65.78 -22.22
N ALA A 108 72.57 -66.81 -23.05
CA ALA A 108 72.40 -68.21 -22.64
C ALA A 108 73.45 -68.62 -21.59
N PHE A 109 74.72 -68.31 -21.82
CA PHE A 109 75.79 -68.69 -20.89
C PHE A 109 75.71 -67.86 -19.61
N GLU A 110 75.46 -66.55 -19.72
CA GLU A 110 75.27 -65.68 -18.56
C GLU A 110 74.11 -66.15 -17.67
N ARG A 111 72.99 -66.58 -18.26
CA ARG A 111 71.83 -67.11 -17.53
C ARG A 111 72.17 -68.34 -16.71
N VAL A 112 72.99 -69.25 -17.22
CA VAL A 112 73.42 -70.45 -16.48
C VAL A 112 74.40 -70.08 -15.36
N LEU A 113 75.40 -69.24 -15.63
CA LEU A 113 76.35 -68.80 -14.60
C LEU A 113 75.66 -68.02 -13.46
N ARG A 114 74.66 -67.18 -13.78
CA ARG A 114 73.82 -66.48 -12.80
C ARG A 114 73.02 -67.44 -11.89
N GLN A 115 72.66 -68.63 -12.37
CA GLN A 115 72.00 -69.69 -11.57
C GLN A 115 73.01 -70.50 -10.74
N SER A 116 74.27 -70.59 -11.18
CA SER A 116 75.33 -71.39 -10.58
C SER A 116 76.25 -70.64 -9.61
N LYS A 117 75.86 -69.45 -9.12
CA LYS A 117 76.64 -68.62 -8.17
C LYS A 117 77.12 -69.32 -6.90
N ASN A 118 76.48 -70.43 -6.51
CA ASN A 118 76.83 -71.22 -5.32
C ASN A 118 77.69 -72.47 -5.66
N CYS A 119 78.37 -72.46 -6.81
CA CYS A 119 79.20 -73.56 -7.29
C CYS A 119 80.63 -73.05 -7.54
N PHE A 120 81.64 -73.82 -7.11
CA PHE A 120 83.02 -73.55 -7.53
C PHE A 120 83.17 -73.89 -9.01
N ALA A 121 84.10 -73.24 -9.72
CA ALA A 121 84.25 -73.39 -11.16
C ALA A 121 85.72 -73.57 -11.55
N GLN A 122 85.99 -74.53 -12.42
CA GLN A 122 87.31 -74.75 -13.02
C GLN A 122 87.19 -74.67 -14.55
N LEU A 123 88.05 -73.87 -15.17
CA LEU A 123 88.16 -73.73 -16.62
C LEU A 123 89.18 -74.73 -17.19
N ASP A 124 88.80 -75.42 -18.26
CA ASP A 124 89.64 -76.30 -19.08
C ASP A 124 89.65 -75.76 -20.53
N THR A 125 90.82 -75.37 -21.03
CA THR A 125 90.97 -74.68 -22.33
C THR A 125 92.43 -74.66 -22.81
N ASP A 126 92.63 -74.71 -24.14
CA ASP A 126 93.93 -74.52 -24.80
C ASP A 126 94.38 -73.03 -24.88
N VAL A 127 93.78 -72.14 -24.09
CA VAL A 127 93.88 -70.68 -24.23
C VAL A 127 94.52 -70.05 -22.99
N GLU A 128 95.83 -69.75 -23.07
CA GLU A 128 96.61 -69.23 -21.93
C GLU A 128 96.26 -67.80 -21.50
N TRP A 129 95.64 -66.99 -22.37
CA TRP A 129 95.36 -65.56 -22.10
C TRP A 129 94.05 -65.31 -21.31
N ILE A 130 93.33 -66.35 -20.88
CA ILE A 130 92.03 -66.22 -20.20
C ILE A 130 91.94 -67.02 -18.90
N GLU A 131 91.32 -66.43 -17.89
CA GLU A 131 91.05 -67.02 -16.57
C GLU A 131 89.56 -66.86 -16.22
N PHE A 132 89.04 -67.74 -15.35
CA PHE A 132 87.69 -67.62 -14.79
C PHE A 132 87.75 -67.31 -13.29
N ASP A 133 87.27 -66.12 -12.92
CA ASP A 133 87.09 -65.68 -11.54
C ASP A 133 85.85 -66.40 -10.96
N SER A 134 86.08 -67.41 -10.11
CA SER A 134 85.02 -68.22 -9.50
C SER A 134 84.12 -67.44 -8.54
N ASP A 135 84.66 -66.41 -7.89
CA ASP A 135 83.96 -65.67 -6.84
C ASP A 135 83.03 -64.60 -7.45
N ARG A 136 83.40 -64.08 -8.62
CA ARG A 136 82.61 -63.11 -9.39
C ARG A 136 81.83 -63.75 -10.55
N MET A 137 82.11 -65.01 -10.89
CA MET A 137 81.55 -65.75 -12.01
C MET A 137 81.74 -65.04 -13.38
N ILE A 138 82.96 -64.55 -13.63
CA ILE A 138 83.33 -63.83 -14.86
C ILE A 138 84.63 -64.37 -15.46
N PHE A 139 84.75 -64.21 -16.78
CA PHE A 139 85.99 -64.44 -17.50
C PHE A 139 86.82 -63.15 -17.57
N LEU A 140 88.11 -63.23 -17.25
CA LEU A 140 89.08 -62.13 -17.28
C LEU A 140 90.26 -62.48 -18.19
N THR A 141 90.85 -61.48 -18.82
CA THR A 141 92.11 -61.63 -19.56
C THR A 141 93.32 -61.59 -18.62
N THR A 142 94.29 -62.49 -18.82
CA THR A 142 95.56 -62.54 -18.07
C THR A 142 96.71 -61.84 -18.81
N VAL A 143 96.62 -61.77 -20.14
CA VAL A 143 97.64 -61.24 -21.06
C VAL A 143 96.97 -60.36 -22.13
N ASP A 144 97.72 -59.44 -22.76
CA ASP A 144 97.26 -58.69 -23.93
C ASP A 144 96.85 -59.63 -25.08
N ILE A 145 95.64 -59.44 -25.62
CA ILE A 145 95.10 -60.34 -26.66
C ILE A 145 95.69 -60.02 -28.06
N PRO A 146 96.21 -61.03 -28.79
CA PRO A 146 96.73 -60.84 -30.14
C PRO A 146 95.64 -60.40 -31.14
N PRO A 147 96.00 -59.68 -32.21
CA PRO A 147 95.05 -59.22 -33.23
C PRO A 147 94.29 -60.40 -33.86
N ALA A 148 92.99 -60.22 -34.07
CA ALA A 148 92.04 -61.32 -34.28
C ALA A 148 92.37 -62.24 -35.48
N HIS A 149 92.75 -63.48 -35.18
CA HIS A 149 92.63 -64.60 -36.12
C HIS A 149 91.24 -65.23 -36.00
N SER A 150 90.66 -65.62 -37.14
CA SER A 150 89.25 -66.04 -37.27
C SER A 150 88.89 -67.41 -36.65
N LEU A 151 89.68 -67.95 -35.72
CA LEU A 151 89.44 -69.25 -35.12
C LEU A 151 88.61 -69.14 -33.84
N THR A 152 87.47 -69.82 -33.83
CA THR A 152 86.66 -70.07 -32.64
C THR A 152 87.27 -71.24 -31.85
N GLN A 153 87.69 -71.01 -30.61
CA GLN A 153 88.34 -72.04 -29.79
C GLN A 153 87.34 -72.66 -28.80
N PRO A 154 87.22 -73.99 -28.70
CA PRO A 154 86.35 -74.62 -27.71
C PRO A 154 86.99 -74.58 -26.32
N ALA A 155 86.15 -74.52 -25.29
CA ALA A 155 86.55 -74.60 -23.89
C ALA A 155 85.45 -75.29 -23.06
N ILE A 156 85.80 -75.79 -21.87
CA ILE A 156 84.88 -76.46 -20.95
C ILE A 156 84.98 -75.80 -19.58
N LEU A 157 83.85 -75.40 -19.00
CA LEU A 157 83.75 -74.95 -17.62
C LEU A 157 83.14 -76.05 -16.74
N HIS A 158 83.91 -76.57 -15.80
CA HIS A 158 83.46 -77.56 -14.83
C HIS A 158 82.92 -76.88 -13.57
N LEU A 159 81.59 -76.87 -13.42
CA LEU A 159 80.92 -76.33 -12.24
C LEU A 159 80.75 -77.43 -11.18
N MET A 160 81.34 -77.23 -10.02
CA MET A 160 81.30 -78.13 -8.86
C MET A 160 80.35 -77.55 -7.80
N CYS A 161 79.10 -77.99 -7.81
CA CYS A 161 78.06 -77.48 -6.92
C CYS A 161 77.97 -78.31 -5.62
N THR A 162 77.52 -77.68 -4.53
CA THR A 162 77.42 -78.23 -3.15
C THR A 162 76.51 -79.46 -2.98
N SER A 163 75.92 -79.99 -4.05
CA SER A 163 75.06 -81.19 -4.07
C SER A 163 75.74 -82.43 -4.69
N HIS A 164 77.08 -82.46 -4.72
CA HIS A 164 77.90 -83.47 -5.40
C HIS A 164 77.62 -83.63 -6.91
N LYS A 165 76.96 -82.65 -7.52
CA LYS A 165 76.77 -82.56 -8.98
C LYS A 165 77.88 -81.72 -9.58
N VAL A 166 78.70 -82.36 -10.41
CA VAL A 166 79.58 -81.68 -11.35
C VAL A 166 78.80 -81.49 -12.66
N GLN A 167 78.74 -80.26 -13.16
CA GLN A 167 78.16 -79.92 -14.46
C GLN A 167 79.24 -79.31 -15.35
N SER A 168 79.66 -80.03 -16.37
CA SER A 168 80.51 -79.49 -17.44
C SER A 168 79.67 -78.68 -18.43
N ILE A 169 80.14 -77.49 -18.81
CA ILE A 169 79.53 -76.62 -19.82
C ILE A 169 80.55 -76.39 -20.92
N ASN A 170 80.26 -76.88 -22.13
CA ASN A 170 81.10 -76.64 -23.30
C ASN A 170 80.69 -75.29 -23.93
N PHE A 171 81.67 -74.44 -24.24
CA PHE A 171 81.43 -73.12 -24.83
C PHE A 171 82.50 -72.76 -25.86
N LEU A 172 82.24 -71.71 -26.66
CA LEU A 172 83.15 -71.20 -27.69
C LEU A 172 83.76 -69.86 -27.30
N ILE A 173 85.05 -69.68 -27.58
CA ILE A 173 85.81 -68.44 -27.38
C ILE A 173 85.95 -67.72 -28.72
N HIS A 174 85.57 -66.45 -28.75
CA HIS A 174 85.63 -65.58 -29.93
C HIS A 174 86.43 -64.31 -29.64
N VAL A 175 87.46 -64.03 -30.45
CA VAL A 175 88.09 -62.71 -30.50
C VAL A 175 87.37 -61.86 -31.55
N THR A 176 86.70 -60.80 -31.11
CA THR A 176 85.93 -59.87 -31.96
C THR A 176 86.68 -58.56 -32.18
N ARG A 177 86.16 -57.68 -33.05
CA ARG A 177 86.59 -56.28 -33.05
C ARG A 177 85.96 -55.52 -31.89
N ARG A 178 86.67 -54.54 -31.33
CA ARG A 178 86.18 -53.68 -30.24
C ARG A 178 84.90 -52.90 -30.61
N ASN A 179 83.84 -53.10 -29.84
CA ASN A 179 82.55 -52.40 -29.92
C ASN A 179 82.71 -50.87 -29.70
N ARG A 180 81.83 -50.09 -30.34
CA ARG A 180 81.83 -48.61 -30.34
C ARG A 180 80.44 -47.98 -30.33
N HIS A 181 79.38 -48.73 -30.60
CA HIS A 181 78.01 -48.20 -30.65
C HIS A 181 77.27 -48.68 -29.40
N PRO A 182 76.78 -47.76 -28.55
CA PRO A 182 75.91 -48.12 -27.42
C PRO A 182 74.44 -48.12 -27.85
N PRO A 183 73.59 -48.93 -27.19
CA PRO A 183 72.16 -48.90 -27.39
C PRO A 183 71.58 -47.56 -26.89
N ARG A 184 70.62 -46.98 -27.62
CA ARG A 184 70.05 -45.65 -27.31
C ARG A 184 68.53 -45.68 -27.20
N PHE A 185 68.00 -45.14 -26.11
CA PHE A 185 66.56 -44.86 -25.99
C PHE A 185 66.14 -43.69 -26.89
N SER A 186 64.98 -43.80 -27.55
CA SER A 186 64.43 -42.75 -28.43
C SER A 186 63.86 -41.53 -27.70
N ARG A 187 63.67 -41.62 -26.38
CA ARG A 187 63.24 -40.54 -25.47
C ARG A 187 64.06 -40.65 -24.19
N THR A 188 64.44 -39.53 -23.58
CA THR A 188 65.21 -39.51 -22.33
C THR A 188 64.36 -39.86 -21.11
N GLU A 189 63.10 -39.44 -21.13
CA GLU A 189 62.11 -39.60 -20.06
C GLU A 189 60.77 -39.99 -20.67
N ASN A 190 59.97 -40.80 -19.97
CA ASN A 190 58.63 -41.21 -20.39
C ASN A 190 57.69 -41.32 -19.19
N THR A 191 56.48 -40.76 -19.30
CA THR A 191 55.42 -40.91 -18.29
C THR A 191 54.32 -41.84 -18.81
N PHE A 192 53.86 -42.77 -17.98
CA PHE A 192 52.79 -43.71 -18.29
C PHE A 192 51.68 -43.63 -17.23
N TYR A 193 50.46 -43.34 -17.65
CA TYR A 193 49.25 -43.39 -16.79
C TYR A 193 48.63 -44.79 -16.90
N VAL A 194 48.70 -45.57 -15.83
CA VAL A 194 48.41 -47.02 -15.86
C VAL A 194 47.21 -47.34 -14.98
N PRO A 195 46.08 -47.84 -15.54
CA PRO A 195 44.92 -48.19 -14.74
C PRO A 195 45.25 -49.27 -13.70
N SER A 196 45.00 -48.96 -12.43
CA SER A 196 45.26 -49.83 -11.26
C SER A 196 44.56 -51.18 -11.32
N VAL A 197 43.47 -51.27 -12.10
CA VAL A 197 42.68 -52.47 -12.37
C VAL A 197 43.35 -53.47 -13.32
N LEU A 198 44.45 -53.09 -13.99
CA LEU A 198 45.17 -53.99 -14.90
C LEU A 198 45.84 -55.14 -14.13
N LYS A 199 45.84 -56.31 -14.77
CA LYS A 199 46.31 -57.57 -14.17
C LYS A 199 47.79 -57.80 -14.47
N PRO A 200 48.50 -58.61 -13.65
CA PRO A 200 49.82 -59.11 -14.01
C PRO A 200 49.82 -59.75 -15.41
N GLY A 201 50.83 -59.44 -16.21
CA GLY A 201 50.95 -59.85 -17.61
C GLY A 201 50.41 -58.86 -18.64
N PHE A 202 49.86 -57.70 -18.24
CA PHE A 202 49.53 -56.60 -19.15
C PHE A 202 50.76 -55.69 -19.40
N GLU A 203 50.78 -55.05 -20.57
CA GLU A 203 51.80 -54.06 -20.97
C GLU A 203 51.43 -52.66 -20.45
N VAL A 204 52.39 -51.99 -19.81
CA VAL A 204 52.33 -50.58 -19.37
C VAL A 204 52.62 -49.62 -20.52
N GLY A 205 53.56 -50.00 -21.37
CA GLY A 205 54.07 -49.15 -22.45
C GLY A 205 55.43 -49.63 -22.94
N LYS A 206 55.84 -49.12 -24.10
CA LYS A 206 57.00 -49.63 -24.83
C LYS A 206 58.11 -48.60 -24.98
N LEU A 207 59.32 -48.99 -24.56
CA LEU A 207 60.52 -48.21 -24.75
C LEU A 207 61.18 -48.58 -26.08
N THR A 208 61.23 -47.62 -27.01
CA THR A 208 61.98 -47.77 -28.25
C THR A 208 63.47 -47.59 -27.98
N ILE A 209 64.22 -48.69 -27.96
CA ILE A 209 65.69 -48.69 -27.94
C ILE A 209 66.19 -49.02 -29.35
N ILE A 210 67.20 -48.29 -29.81
CA ILE A 210 67.84 -48.49 -31.11
C ILE A 210 69.34 -48.60 -30.87
N ASP A 211 69.95 -49.68 -31.36
CA ASP A 211 71.39 -49.75 -31.58
C ASP A 211 71.68 -49.57 -33.07
N HIS A 212 72.85 -49.03 -33.40
CA HIS A 212 73.31 -48.79 -34.76
C HIS A 212 74.53 -49.64 -35.14
N ASP A 213 75.00 -50.57 -34.29
CA ASP A 213 76.09 -51.47 -34.67
C ASP A 213 75.68 -52.41 -35.82
N PRO A 214 76.44 -52.44 -36.93
CA PRO A 214 76.13 -53.29 -38.09
C PRO A 214 76.36 -54.78 -37.83
N ILE A 215 76.96 -55.16 -36.70
CA ILE A 215 77.18 -56.56 -36.33
C ILE A 215 76.03 -57.00 -35.41
N ILE A 216 75.20 -57.93 -35.91
CA ILE A 216 73.95 -58.39 -35.25
C ILE A 216 74.14 -58.77 -33.78
N TYR A 217 75.29 -59.34 -33.40
CA TYR A 217 75.55 -59.74 -32.02
C TYR A 217 76.02 -58.60 -31.09
N ASN A 218 76.50 -57.48 -31.65
CA ASN A 218 76.71 -56.24 -30.91
C ASN A 218 75.37 -55.52 -30.72
N SER A 219 74.51 -55.47 -31.73
CA SER A 219 73.17 -54.85 -31.65
C SER A 219 72.08 -55.73 -30.99
N GLN A 220 72.48 -56.80 -30.29
CA GLN A 220 71.62 -57.53 -29.34
C GLN A 220 71.55 -56.75 -28.01
N ILE A 221 70.33 -56.45 -27.56
CA ILE A 221 70.08 -55.62 -26.37
C ILE A 221 69.50 -56.47 -25.22
N GLY A 222 70.16 -56.43 -24.06
CA GLY A 222 69.60 -56.85 -22.78
C GLY A 222 68.94 -55.68 -22.06
N LEU A 223 67.81 -55.91 -21.41
CA LEU A 223 67.04 -54.91 -20.65
C LEU A 223 66.90 -55.32 -19.19
N SER A 224 66.97 -54.33 -18.29
CA SER A 224 66.71 -54.52 -16.87
C SER A 224 66.22 -53.22 -16.21
N ILE A 225 65.36 -53.34 -15.20
CA ILE A 225 64.94 -52.23 -14.34
C ILE A 225 65.93 -52.13 -13.17
N LEU A 226 66.37 -50.91 -12.87
CA LEU A 226 67.26 -50.58 -11.75
C LEU A 226 66.42 -49.98 -10.61
N GLY A 227 66.18 -50.78 -9.58
CA GLY A 227 65.39 -50.43 -8.39
C GLY A 227 65.04 -51.67 -7.57
N ASP A 228 64.29 -51.48 -6.48
CA ASP A 228 63.75 -52.55 -5.61
C ASP A 228 62.23 -52.75 -5.84
N GLU A 229 61.70 -52.18 -6.93
CA GLU A 229 60.27 -52.13 -7.27
C GLU A 229 59.83 -53.41 -7.98
N ASP A 230 59.31 -54.38 -7.21
CA ASP A 230 58.95 -55.72 -7.69
C ASP A 230 57.65 -55.78 -8.52
N HIS A 231 56.96 -54.65 -8.71
CA HIS A 231 55.69 -54.57 -9.43
C HIS A 231 55.80 -54.61 -10.94
N PHE A 232 56.97 -54.33 -11.51
CA PHE A 232 57.18 -54.20 -12.96
C PHE A 232 58.33 -55.09 -13.46
N LEU A 233 58.30 -55.46 -14.74
CA LEU A 233 59.41 -56.14 -15.42
C LEU A 233 59.57 -55.61 -16.85
N SER A 234 60.80 -55.63 -17.37
CA SER A 234 61.09 -55.29 -18.76
C SER A 234 61.22 -56.54 -19.64
N ASP A 235 60.43 -56.66 -20.69
CA ASP A 235 60.63 -57.68 -21.73
C ASP A 235 61.69 -57.24 -22.76
N LYS A 236 62.29 -58.21 -23.45
CA LYS A 236 63.39 -58.03 -24.42
C LYS A 236 63.04 -57.13 -25.61
N ASN A 237 61.75 -56.99 -25.90
CA ASN A 237 61.23 -56.20 -26.99
C ASN A 237 61.09 -54.69 -26.67
N GLY A 238 61.43 -54.26 -25.44
CA GLY A 238 61.29 -52.89 -24.94
C GLY A 238 60.02 -52.63 -24.11
N SER A 239 59.09 -53.58 -24.04
CA SER A 239 57.82 -53.46 -23.32
C SER A 239 58.01 -53.59 -21.80
N ILE A 240 57.44 -52.64 -21.04
CA ILE A 240 57.33 -52.73 -19.59
C ILE A 240 56.02 -53.45 -19.26
N MET A 241 56.09 -54.49 -18.45
CA MET A 241 54.97 -55.37 -18.14
C MET A 241 54.68 -55.37 -16.63
N ILE A 242 53.41 -55.52 -16.26
CA ILE A 242 52.97 -55.62 -14.86
C ILE A 242 53.34 -57.02 -14.32
N LYS A 243 54.19 -57.07 -13.29
CA LYS A 243 54.66 -58.31 -12.64
C LYS A 243 53.78 -58.73 -11.46
N LYS A 244 53.27 -57.76 -10.71
CA LYS A 244 52.45 -57.94 -9.50
C LYS A 244 51.20 -57.06 -9.59
N SER A 245 50.11 -57.44 -8.91
CA SER A 245 48.92 -56.57 -8.84
C SER A 245 49.29 -55.22 -8.20
N MET A 246 48.72 -54.14 -8.74
CA MET A 246 49.04 -52.75 -8.37
C MET A 246 48.09 -52.17 -7.30
N THR A 247 47.18 -52.97 -6.74
CA THR A 247 46.17 -52.52 -5.77
C THR A 247 46.72 -52.16 -4.39
N ASP A 248 48.01 -52.39 -4.14
CA ASP A 248 48.75 -51.92 -2.96
C ASP A 248 49.59 -50.66 -3.23
N LEU A 249 49.57 -50.13 -4.46
CA LEU A 249 50.17 -48.85 -4.82
C LEU A 249 49.18 -47.70 -4.57
N GLN A 250 49.71 -46.53 -4.19
CA GLN A 250 48.91 -45.32 -3.97
C GLN A 250 48.56 -44.67 -5.31
N LEU A 251 47.26 -44.49 -5.61
CA LEU A 251 46.78 -43.83 -6.82
C LEU A 251 47.32 -42.40 -6.98
N TYR A 252 47.49 -41.99 -8.23
CA TYR A 252 47.99 -40.67 -8.68
C TYR A 252 49.38 -40.27 -8.14
N LYS A 253 50.11 -41.20 -7.53
CA LYS A 253 51.48 -40.99 -7.04
C LYS A 253 52.51 -41.44 -8.08
N PRO A 254 53.41 -40.56 -8.54
CA PRO A 254 54.49 -40.95 -9.43
C PRO A 254 55.44 -41.99 -8.81
N ILE A 255 55.77 -43.02 -9.60
CA ILE A 255 56.76 -44.06 -9.31
C ILE A 255 57.89 -43.88 -10.33
N GLU A 256 59.04 -43.40 -9.88
CA GLU A 256 60.23 -43.20 -10.70
C GLU A 256 61.06 -44.49 -10.78
N LEU A 257 61.19 -45.06 -11.98
CA LEU A 257 62.04 -46.22 -12.26
C LEU A 257 63.15 -45.80 -13.24
N ARG A 258 64.30 -46.49 -13.20
CA ARG A 258 65.35 -46.32 -14.21
C ARG A 258 65.56 -47.61 -14.98
N VAL A 259 65.47 -47.56 -16.31
CA VAL A 259 65.68 -48.74 -17.17
C VAL A 259 67.06 -48.68 -17.78
N LEU A 260 67.80 -49.78 -17.70
CA LEU A 260 69.12 -50.01 -18.28
C LEU A 260 68.97 -50.86 -19.54
N ALA A 261 69.47 -50.34 -20.66
CA ALA A 261 69.74 -51.10 -21.88
C ALA A 261 71.25 -51.34 -21.95
N ILE A 262 71.67 -52.60 -22.15
CA ILE A 262 73.07 -53.02 -22.27
C ILE A 262 73.23 -53.92 -23.50
N ASP A 263 74.35 -53.80 -24.21
CA ASP A 263 74.64 -54.65 -25.36
C ASP A 263 75.41 -55.94 -25.04
N TYR A 264 75.48 -56.83 -26.03
CA TYR A 264 76.28 -58.06 -26.02
C TYR A 264 77.54 -57.99 -26.90
N GLY A 265 78.02 -56.77 -27.18
CA GLY A 265 79.31 -56.51 -27.80
C GLY A 265 80.47 -56.59 -26.80
N SER A 266 81.71 -56.43 -27.29
CA SER A 266 82.92 -56.44 -26.45
C SER A 266 83.75 -55.19 -26.66
N PRO A 267 83.95 -54.31 -25.64
CA PRO A 267 83.30 -54.34 -24.33
C PRO A 267 81.79 -54.08 -24.44
N GLN A 268 81.03 -54.48 -23.43
CA GLN A 268 79.61 -54.14 -23.33
C GLN A 268 79.45 -52.63 -23.10
N LEU A 269 78.61 -51.97 -23.90
CA LEU A 269 78.19 -50.58 -23.67
C LEU A 269 76.72 -50.54 -23.24
N TYR A 270 76.29 -49.41 -22.68
CA TYR A 270 74.96 -49.27 -22.09
C TYR A 270 74.44 -47.84 -22.15
N SER A 271 73.12 -47.69 -21.96
CA SER A 271 72.47 -46.41 -21.66
C SER A 271 71.32 -46.60 -20.67
N THR A 272 70.82 -45.49 -20.11
CA THR A 272 69.70 -45.49 -19.16
C THR A 272 68.66 -44.43 -19.50
N THR A 273 67.39 -44.72 -19.27
CA THR A 273 66.27 -43.77 -19.29
C THR A 273 65.55 -43.78 -17.94
N ASN A 274 64.99 -42.65 -17.51
CA ASN A 274 64.03 -42.61 -16.41
C ASN A 274 62.62 -42.83 -16.97
N ILE A 275 61.79 -43.60 -16.29
CA ILE A 275 60.37 -43.75 -16.60
C ILE A 275 59.55 -43.46 -15.35
N THR A 276 58.43 -42.78 -15.52
CA THR A 276 57.53 -42.37 -14.45
C THR A 276 56.20 -43.08 -14.64
N ILE A 277 55.89 -44.04 -13.78
CA ILE A 277 54.61 -44.77 -13.81
C ILE A 277 53.67 -44.12 -12.79
N ILE A 278 52.47 -43.75 -13.22
CA ILE A 278 51.44 -43.17 -12.37
C ILE A 278 50.25 -44.15 -12.38
N PRO A 279 49.95 -44.85 -11.27
CA PRO A 279 48.78 -45.71 -11.18
C PRO A 279 47.52 -44.84 -11.07
N VAL A 280 46.54 -45.03 -11.96
CA VAL A 280 45.31 -44.23 -12.04
C VAL A 280 44.06 -45.08 -11.83
N SER A 281 42.95 -44.44 -11.45
CA SER A 281 41.60 -45.01 -11.41
C SER A 281 40.93 -44.95 -12.79
N VAL A 282 41.04 -43.79 -13.45
CA VAL A 282 40.52 -43.50 -14.80
C VAL A 282 41.66 -43.34 -15.80
N SER A 283 41.57 -44.01 -16.96
CA SER A 283 42.56 -43.89 -18.03
C SER A 283 42.47 -42.55 -18.78
N GLN A 284 43.48 -42.22 -19.58
CA GLN A 284 43.41 -41.07 -20.49
C GLN A 284 42.23 -41.20 -21.49
N PRO A 285 41.62 -40.08 -21.91
CA PRO A 285 40.68 -40.06 -23.03
C PRO A 285 41.33 -40.51 -24.35
N ALA A 286 40.55 -41.13 -25.22
CA ALA A 286 41.01 -41.67 -26.50
C ALA A 286 40.52 -40.81 -27.69
N ASN A 287 41.16 -40.98 -28.86
CA ASN A 287 40.74 -40.41 -30.16
C ASN A 287 40.33 -38.92 -30.14
N VAL A 288 41.02 -38.10 -29.34
CA VAL A 288 40.84 -36.65 -29.26
C VAL A 288 41.02 -36.05 -30.67
N ARG A 289 39.96 -35.41 -31.17
CA ARG A 289 39.85 -34.84 -32.51
C ARG A 289 39.20 -33.46 -32.49
N VAL A 290 39.60 -32.63 -33.44
CA VAL A 290 39.02 -31.30 -33.66
C VAL A 290 38.23 -31.36 -34.97
N ASN A 291 36.92 -31.53 -34.87
CA ASN A 291 36.05 -31.73 -36.04
C ASN A 291 35.92 -30.44 -36.86
N VAL A 292 35.82 -29.30 -36.18
CA VAL A 292 35.80 -27.96 -36.79
C VAL A 292 36.61 -27.02 -35.91
N ALA A 293 37.41 -26.17 -36.52
CA ALA A 293 38.02 -25.02 -35.85
C ALA A 293 38.11 -23.85 -36.84
N ASN A 294 37.20 -22.89 -36.71
CA ASN A 294 37.26 -21.61 -37.41
C ASN A 294 37.44 -20.46 -36.40
N THR A 295 37.37 -19.22 -36.88
CA THR A 295 37.61 -18.01 -36.09
C THR A 295 36.49 -17.64 -35.12
N GLU A 296 35.35 -18.33 -35.15
CA GLU A 296 34.16 -18.04 -34.34
C GLU A 296 33.68 -19.20 -33.49
N TYR A 297 33.87 -20.45 -33.94
CA TYR A 297 33.53 -21.64 -33.18
C TYR A 297 34.50 -22.80 -33.43
N GLN A 298 34.63 -23.66 -32.41
CA GLN A 298 35.41 -24.89 -32.47
C GLN A 298 34.63 -26.03 -31.85
N ILE A 299 34.67 -27.22 -32.47
CA ILE A 299 33.98 -28.43 -32.01
C ILE A 299 35.02 -29.51 -31.75
N PHE A 300 35.19 -29.82 -30.48
CA PHE A 300 36.14 -30.81 -29.96
C PHE A 300 35.39 -32.09 -29.62
N GLU A 301 35.90 -33.25 -29.99
CA GLU A 301 35.30 -34.55 -29.69
C GLU A 301 36.39 -35.53 -29.24
N TRP A 302 36.05 -36.44 -28.33
CA TRP A 302 36.92 -37.50 -27.84
C TRP A 302 36.10 -38.77 -27.63
N ASP A 303 36.77 -39.90 -27.49
CA ASP A 303 36.15 -41.13 -27.01
C ASP A 303 36.45 -41.27 -25.49
N ALA A 304 35.49 -41.83 -24.75
CA ALA A 304 35.61 -41.98 -23.30
C ALA A 304 36.79 -42.90 -22.89
N PRO A 305 37.33 -42.76 -21.67
CA PRO A 305 38.35 -43.65 -21.11
C PRO A 305 38.01 -45.14 -21.26
N GLU A 306 39.00 -45.96 -21.64
CA GLU A 306 38.86 -47.43 -21.72
C GLU A 306 38.69 -48.07 -20.34
N TYR A 307 39.26 -47.44 -19.30
CA TYR A 307 39.17 -47.89 -17.90
C TYR A 307 38.73 -46.75 -16.98
N GLY A 308 37.87 -47.08 -16.02
CA GLY A 308 37.25 -46.12 -15.10
C GLY A 308 36.06 -45.38 -15.71
N ILE A 309 35.54 -44.39 -14.98
CA ILE A 309 34.49 -43.48 -15.43
C ILE A 309 34.92 -42.08 -14.97
N ALA A 310 35.10 -41.15 -15.90
CA ALA A 310 35.34 -39.75 -15.56
C ALA A 310 34.07 -39.11 -15.01
N GLU A 311 34.17 -38.37 -13.91
CA GLU A 311 33.05 -37.52 -13.43
C GLU A 311 32.94 -36.23 -14.26
N LYS A 312 34.08 -35.75 -14.77
CA LYS A 312 34.21 -34.58 -15.63
C LYS A 312 35.36 -34.74 -16.63
N TYR A 313 35.34 -33.94 -17.69
CA TYR A 313 36.51 -33.67 -18.51
C TYR A 313 36.93 -32.21 -18.37
N LYS A 314 38.23 -31.95 -18.24
CA LYS A 314 38.82 -30.61 -18.34
C LYS A 314 39.50 -30.47 -19.69
N LEU A 315 38.96 -29.57 -20.51
CA LEU A 315 39.44 -29.29 -21.86
C LEU A 315 40.32 -28.04 -21.82
N THR A 316 41.59 -28.19 -22.19
CA THR A 316 42.59 -27.11 -22.17
C THR A 316 43.13 -26.87 -23.57
N VAL A 317 43.00 -25.65 -24.09
CA VAL A 317 43.63 -25.23 -25.37
C VAL A 317 44.76 -24.25 -25.09
N LYS A 318 45.95 -24.55 -25.60
CA LYS A 318 47.15 -23.71 -25.47
C LYS A 318 47.62 -23.19 -26.83
N ARG A 319 48.35 -22.09 -26.82
CA ARG A 319 49.07 -21.51 -27.99
C ARG A 319 50.43 -21.03 -27.53
N ARG A 320 51.51 -21.69 -27.99
CA ARG A 320 52.89 -21.44 -27.51
C ARG A 320 52.97 -21.50 -25.97
N ASP A 321 52.47 -22.60 -25.44
CA ASP A 321 52.44 -22.95 -24.00
C ASP A 321 51.60 -22.04 -23.09
N ILE A 322 50.97 -20.99 -23.63
CA ILE A 322 49.99 -20.16 -22.93
C ILE A 322 48.60 -20.77 -23.09
N THR A 323 47.92 -21.12 -21.99
CA THR A 323 46.50 -21.49 -21.99
C THR A 323 45.63 -20.32 -22.47
N ILE A 324 44.75 -20.57 -23.43
CA ILE A 324 43.76 -19.62 -23.95
C ILE A 324 42.35 -20.03 -23.53
N LEU A 325 42.06 -21.34 -23.55
CA LEU A 325 40.76 -21.91 -23.19
C LEU A 325 40.94 -22.96 -22.10
N GLU A 326 40.10 -22.92 -21.07
CA GLU A 326 40.03 -23.93 -20.03
C GLU A 326 38.58 -24.08 -19.55
N HIS A 327 37.97 -25.24 -19.79
CA HIS A 327 36.59 -25.53 -19.42
C HIS A 327 36.43 -26.91 -18.80
N GLU A 328 35.56 -27.01 -17.79
CA GLU A 328 35.05 -28.27 -17.26
C GLU A 328 33.76 -28.67 -17.97
N ILE A 329 33.65 -29.94 -18.32
CA ILE A 329 32.55 -30.58 -19.06
C ILE A 329 32.07 -31.80 -18.26
N ASP A 330 30.76 -32.11 -18.32
CA ASP A 330 30.14 -33.30 -17.70
C ASP A 330 30.78 -34.59 -18.24
N GLY A 331 31.12 -35.54 -17.36
CA GLY A 331 31.72 -36.84 -17.74
C GLY A 331 30.84 -37.70 -18.66
N GLN A 332 29.54 -37.38 -18.78
CA GLN A 332 28.64 -37.99 -19.77
C GLN A 332 28.83 -37.45 -21.19
N ASP A 333 29.36 -36.24 -21.36
CA ASP A 333 29.53 -35.59 -22.66
C ASP A 333 30.94 -35.86 -23.21
N THR A 334 31.01 -36.29 -24.47
CA THR A 334 32.27 -36.59 -25.18
C THR A 334 32.52 -35.65 -26.36
N ILE A 335 31.79 -34.55 -26.41
CA ILE A 335 31.85 -33.51 -27.43
C ILE A 335 31.61 -32.14 -26.76
N SER A 336 32.32 -31.10 -27.20
CA SER A 336 32.18 -29.75 -26.66
C SER A 336 32.24 -28.71 -27.78
N LEU A 337 31.32 -27.75 -27.73
CA LEU A 337 31.32 -26.54 -28.53
C LEU A 337 32.02 -25.41 -27.78
N SER A 338 32.91 -24.70 -28.46
CA SER A 338 33.56 -23.45 -28.04
C SER A 338 33.14 -22.34 -29.02
N GLN A 339 32.99 -21.10 -28.54
CA GLN A 339 32.66 -19.93 -29.36
C GLN A 339 33.76 -18.83 -29.30
N ASP A 340 34.96 -19.21 -28.91
CA ASP A 340 36.07 -18.28 -28.67
C ASP A 340 36.78 -17.83 -29.96
N LYS A 341 37.15 -16.54 -29.99
CA LYS A 341 37.71 -15.89 -31.18
C LYS A 341 39.20 -16.22 -31.39
N PHE A 342 39.46 -17.40 -31.94
CA PHE A 342 40.84 -17.84 -32.22
C PHE A 342 41.45 -17.18 -33.48
N SER A 343 42.77 -17.03 -33.47
CA SER A 343 43.53 -16.48 -34.61
C SER A 343 43.75 -17.56 -35.69
N ALA A 344 43.19 -17.35 -36.87
CA ALA A 344 43.43 -18.22 -38.03
C ALA A 344 44.92 -18.41 -38.34
N GLY A 345 45.29 -19.60 -38.85
CA GLY A 345 46.67 -19.89 -39.27
C GLY A 345 47.72 -19.87 -38.15
N SER A 346 47.31 -20.09 -36.90
CA SER A 346 48.21 -20.32 -35.77
C SER A 346 48.11 -21.75 -35.27
N ASP A 347 49.22 -22.30 -34.78
CA ASP A 347 49.26 -23.61 -34.14
C ASP A 347 48.67 -23.54 -32.73
N TYR A 348 47.72 -24.44 -32.45
CA TYR A 348 47.13 -24.66 -31.13
C TYR A 348 47.35 -26.11 -30.71
N THR A 349 47.52 -26.34 -29.41
CA THR A 349 47.43 -27.68 -28.79
C THR A 349 46.16 -27.79 -27.97
N ILE A 350 45.51 -28.95 -28.01
CA ILE A 350 44.41 -29.32 -27.11
C ILE A 350 44.84 -30.54 -26.28
N THR A 351 44.49 -30.49 -25.00
CA THR A 351 44.56 -31.62 -24.05
C THR A 351 43.16 -31.81 -23.46
N VAL A 352 42.68 -33.06 -23.42
CA VAL A 352 41.46 -33.42 -22.71
C VAL A 352 41.86 -34.26 -21.50
N THR A 353 41.50 -33.82 -20.31
CA THR A 353 41.90 -34.43 -19.04
C THR A 353 40.68 -35.05 -18.38
N ALA A 354 40.68 -36.36 -18.16
CA ALA A 354 39.67 -37.03 -17.35
C ALA A 354 39.87 -36.68 -15.88
N LEU A 355 38.79 -36.33 -15.16
CA LEU A 355 38.78 -36.02 -13.74
C LEU A 355 37.89 -37.02 -12.98
N ASP A 356 38.32 -37.43 -11.80
CA ASP A 356 37.47 -38.11 -10.82
C ASP A 356 37.79 -37.63 -9.38
N VAL A 357 37.22 -38.31 -8.37
CA VAL A 357 37.46 -37.98 -6.94
C VAL A 357 38.85 -38.41 -6.42
N GLU A 358 39.63 -39.15 -7.20
CA GLU A 358 40.95 -39.67 -6.80
C GLU A 358 42.10 -38.91 -7.51
N GLY A 359 41.88 -38.34 -8.71
CA GLY A 359 42.83 -37.46 -9.39
C GLY A 359 42.47 -37.01 -10.81
N GLU A 360 43.51 -36.74 -11.62
CA GLU A 360 43.40 -36.26 -13.01
C GLU A 360 44.27 -37.06 -13.97
N THR A 361 43.76 -37.42 -15.16
CA THR A 361 44.50 -38.15 -16.20
C THR A 361 44.41 -37.44 -17.56
N PRO A 362 45.49 -36.78 -18.05
CA PRO A 362 45.48 -36.06 -19.33
C PRO A 362 45.64 -36.97 -20.55
N SER A 363 45.06 -36.56 -21.68
CA SER A 363 45.38 -37.10 -23.01
C SER A 363 46.79 -36.71 -23.48
N GLU A 364 47.26 -37.34 -24.57
CA GLU A 364 48.36 -36.74 -25.35
C GLU A 364 47.93 -35.37 -25.92
N GLU A 365 48.89 -34.48 -26.17
CA GLU A 365 48.63 -33.17 -26.77
C GLU A 365 48.35 -33.27 -28.28
N HIS A 366 47.11 -33.04 -28.69
CA HIS A 366 46.72 -33.01 -30.09
C HIS A 366 46.93 -31.61 -30.69
N LYS A 367 47.47 -31.53 -31.91
CA LYS A 367 47.78 -30.25 -32.59
C LYS A 367 46.77 -29.94 -33.69
N PHE A 368 46.25 -28.72 -33.70
CA PHE A 368 45.31 -28.25 -34.72
C PHE A 368 45.61 -26.82 -35.18
N ILE A 369 45.07 -26.47 -36.35
CA ILE A 369 45.18 -25.14 -36.96
C ILE A 369 43.77 -24.63 -37.23
N VAL A 370 43.52 -23.36 -36.94
CA VAL A 370 42.24 -22.70 -37.20
C VAL A 370 42.16 -22.30 -38.67
N SER A 371 41.17 -22.85 -39.39
CA SER A 371 40.88 -22.48 -40.78
C SER A 371 39.98 -21.24 -40.88
N LYS A 372 39.78 -20.74 -42.10
CA LYS A 372 38.78 -19.75 -42.48
C LYS A 372 37.65 -20.32 -43.35
N ASP A 373 37.73 -21.59 -43.71
CA ASP A 373 36.77 -22.20 -44.64
C ASP A 373 35.45 -22.53 -43.93
N GLU A 374 34.34 -21.96 -44.41
CA GLU A 374 33.01 -22.15 -43.83
C GLU A 374 32.37 -23.46 -44.32
N ILE A 375 32.18 -24.40 -43.39
CA ILE A 375 31.53 -25.68 -43.68
C ILE A 375 30.02 -25.45 -43.80
N HIS A 376 29.45 -25.87 -44.93
CA HIS A 376 28.02 -25.71 -45.24
C HIS A 376 27.29 -27.06 -45.22
N CYS A 377 26.05 -27.06 -44.70
CA CYS A 377 25.22 -28.26 -44.57
C CYS A 377 23.73 -27.93 -44.67
N SER A 378 22.90 -28.96 -44.93
CA SER A 378 21.45 -28.86 -44.81
C SER A 378 21.03 -29.03 -43.35
N GLY A 379 20.28 -28.06 -42.82
CA GLY A 379 19.78 -28.06 -41.45
C GLY A 379 18.53 -27.18 -41.31
N GLU A 380 17.96 -27.18 -40.11
CA GLU A 380 16.80 -26.35 -39.74
C GLU A 380 17.23 -25.31 -38.68
N CYS A 381 16.87 -24.06 -38.93
CA CYS A 381 17.10 -22.87 -38.12
C CYS A 381 15.93 -21.90 -38.36
N ASP A 382 15.67 -21.01 -37.41
CA ASP A 382 14.76 -19.89 -37.65
C ASP A 382 15.41 -18.80 -38.52
N LYS A 383 14.61 -17.82 -38.96
CA LYS A 383 15.04 -16.78 -39.90
C LYS A 383 16.24 -15.94 -39.45
N GLY A 384 16.56 -16.00 -38.15
CA GLY A 384 17.68 -15.30 -37.53
C GLY A 384 19.05 -15.97 -37.71
N GLY A 385 19.20 -17.09 -38.42
CA GLY A 385 20.51 -17.73 -38.53
C GLY A 385 20.69 -18.81 -39.62
N LEU A 386 21.89 -19.40 -39.61
CA LEU A 386 22.36 -20.47 -40.50
C LEU A 386 22.70 -21.74 -39.69
N PRO A 387 22.60 -22.95 -40.24
CA PRO A 387 22.94 -24.17 -39.49
C PRO A 387 24.43 -24.21 -39.13
N MET A 388 24.75 -24.52 -37.87
CA MET A 388 26.13 -24.76 -37.44
C MET A 388 26.54 -26.17 -37.90
N CYS A 389 27.54 -26.28 -38.76
CA CYS A 389 27.86 -27.54 -39.46
C CYS A 389 29.18 -28.17 -38.99
N TYR A 390 29.20 -29.49 -38.85
CA TYR A 390 30.41 -30.23 -38.45
C TYR A 390 30.52 -31.60 -39.14
N TYR A 391 31.73 -32.18 -39.12
CA TYR A 391 31.94 -33.57 -39.52
C TYR A 391 31.51 -34.50 -38.40
N GLY A 392 30.34 -35.13 -38.57
CA GLY A 392 29.81 -36.14 -37.68
C GLY A 392 30.40 -37.52 -37.93
N LYS A 393 29.79 -38.54 -37.31
CA LYS A 393 30.27 -39.92 -37.39
C LYS A 393 30.27 -40.42 -38.84
N PHE A 394 31.31 -41.18 -39.20
CA PHE A 394 31.63 -41.58 -40.59
C PHE A 394 32.03 -40.42 -41.53
N ASN A 395 32.51 -39.28 -40.99
CA ASN A 395 33.00 -38.12 -41.75
C ASN A 395 31.95 -37.50 -42.68
N LYS A 396 30.67 -37.57 -42.28
CA LYS A 396 29.54 -36.94 -42.97
C LYS A 396 29.30 -35.55 -42.38
N ILE A 397 29.09 -34.55 -43.23
CA ILE A 397 28.73 -33.20 -42.76
C ILE A 397 27.26 -33.20 -42.31
N GLU A 398 27.01 -32.73 -41.08
CA GLU A 398 25.67 -32.55 -40.52
C GLU A 398 25.61 -31.37 -39.54
N GLN A 399 24.39 -30.95 -39.17
CA GLN A 399 24.17 -29.84 -38.24
C GLN A 399 24.50 -30.28 -36.81
N TYR A 400 25.20 -29.44 -36.04
CA TYR A 400 25.55 -29.70 -34.66
C TYR A 400 24.30 -29.85 -33.78
N ARG A 401 24.33 -30.85 -32.89
CA ARG A 401 23.22 -31.20 -32.00
C ARG A 401 23.77 -31.66 -30.66
N ASP A 402 23.17 -31.16 -29.58
CA ASP A 402 23.50 -31.53 -28.20
C ASP A 402 22.24 -31.93 -27.40
N LYS A 403 22.34 -31.88 -26.06
CA LYS A 403 21.22 -32.11 -25.13
C LYS A 403 20.08 -31.07 -25.24
N THR A 404 20.33 -29.88 -25.81
CA THR A 404 19.36 -28.77 -25.91
C THR A 404 18.60 -28.76 -27.24
N GLY A 405 19.25 -29.09 -28.35
CA GLY A 405 18.61 -29.07 -29.67
C GLY A 405 19.59 -29.12 -30.83
N LEU A 406 19.11 -28.66 -31.99
CA LEU A 406 19.96 -28.27 -33.12
C LEU A 406 20.55 -26.89 -32.85
N HIS A 407 21.78 -26.65 -33.32
CA HIS A 407 22.46 -25.36 -33.18
C HIS A 407 22.57 -24.58 -34.49
N CYS A 408 22.53 -23.26 -34.36
CA CYS A 408 22.58 -22.30 -35.45
C CYS A 408 23.57 -21.16 -35.15
N LEU A 409 24.10 -20.56 -36.21
CA LEU A 409 24.91 -19.36 -36.21
C LEU A 409 23.97 -18.17 -36.43
N CYS A 410 23.77 -17.37 -35.39
CA CYS A 410 22.81 -16.27 -35.43
C CYS A 410 23.39 -15.01 -36.06
N PHE A 411 22.57 -14.32 -36.83
CA PHE A 411 22.83 -12.96 -37.31
C PHE A 411 22.72 -11.97 -36.15
N ASP A 412 23.35 -10.81 -36.32
CA ASP A 412 23.33 -9.71 -35.36
C ASP A 412 21.89 -9.31 -34.98
N GLY A 413 21.61 -9.26 -33.68
CA GLY A 413 20.26 -9.04 -33.13
C GLY A 413 19.41 -10.31 -32.90
N TYR A 414 19.93 -11.51 -33.13
CA TYR A 414 19.26 -12.79 -32.81
C TYR A 414 20.07 -13.65 -31.84
N SER A 415 19.38 -14.42 -31.00
CA SER A 415 19.99 -15.34 -30.03
C SER A 415 19.15 -16.61 -29.82
N GLY A 416 19.61 -17.50 -28.94
CA GLY A 416 19.06 -18.85 -28.74
C GLY A 416 19.67 -19.88 -29.70
N PRO A 417 19.54 -21.20 -29.40
CA PRO A 417 20.18 -22.26 -30.19
C PRO A 417 19.60 -22.40 -31.61
N GLN A 418 18.39 -21.89 -31.86
CA GLN A 418 17.76 -21.87 -33.18
C GLN A 418 17.72 -20.48 -33.82
N CYS A 419 18.27 -19.46 -33.16
CA CYS A 419 18.14 -18.05 -33.55
C CYS A 419 16.67 -17.58 -33.60
N ASP A 420 15.89 -18.11 -32.67
CA ASP A 420 14.45 -17.91 -32.47
C ASP A 420 14.13 -16.69 -31.59
N ILE A 421 15.08 -16.25 -30.76
CA ILE A 421 14.95 -15.07 -29.89
C ILE A 421 15.44 -13.84 -30.66
N VAL A 422 14.62 -12.79 -30.71
CA VAL A 422 15.04 -11.46 -31.18
C VAL A 422 15.52 -10.67 -29.97
N GLU A 423 16.76 -10.20 -30.02
CA GLU A 423 17.35 -9.38 -28.95
C GLU A 423 16.68 -8.00 -28.86
N SER A 424 16.63 -7.45 -27.65
CA SER A 424 15.88 -6.22 -27.38
C SER A 424 16.55 -5.32 -26.35
N CYS A 425 16.47 -4.02 -26.56
CA CYS A 425 16.89 -3.03 -25.60
C CYS A 425 15.83 -2.93 -24.50
N HIS A 426 16.17 -3.34 -23.28
CA HIS A 426 15.25 -3.33 -22.15
C HIS A 426 14.85 -1.90 -21.72
N GLY A 427 13.67 -1.77 -21.13
CA GLY A 427 13.10 -0.50 -20.72
C GLY A 427 13.93 0.25 -19.67
N GLU A 428 14.54 1.36 -20.07
CA GLU A 428 15.33 2.24 -19.19
C GLU A 428 14.49 3.39 -18.60
N HIS A 429 14.67 3.67 -17.31
CA HIS A 429 14.25 4.95 -16.71
C HIS A 429 15.41 5.94 -16.75
N GLY A 430 15.21 7.08 -17.41
CA GLY A 430 16.24 8.09 -17.65
C GLY A 430 15.81 9.49 -17.21
N GLN A 431 16.70 10.22 -16.54
CA GLN A 431 16.52 11.65 -16.29
C GLN A 431 17.23 12.45 -17.39
N GLU A 432 16.50 12.76 -18.45
CA GLU A 432 17.00 13.48 -19.62
C GLU A 432 16.79 15.01 -19.50
N ALA A 433 17.38 15.79 -20.41
CA ALA A 433 17.16 17.25 -20.47
C ALA A 433 15.68 17.65 -20.71
N PHE A 434 14.85 16.69 -21.12
CA PHE A 434 13.41 16.81 -21.37
C PHE A 434 12.55 16.29 -20.21
N GLY A 435 13.16 15.90 -19.08
CA GLY A 435 12.46 15.38 -17.89
C GLY A 435 12.77 13.91 -17.59
N ALA A 436 12.05 13.35 -16.62
CA ALA A 436 12.07 11.91 -16.37
C ALA A 436 11.26 11.19 -17.47
N VAL A 437 11.89 10.24 -18.15
CA VAL A 437 11.26 9.42 -19.20
C VAL A 437 11.49 7.93 -18.91
N GLN A 438 10.55 7.11 -19.36
CA GLN A 438 10.62 5.65 -19.23
C GLN A 438 10.47 5.03 -20.61
N TRP A 439 11.57 4.48 -21.12
CA TRP A 439 11.60 3.74 -22.37
C TRP A 439 10.97 2.35 -22.13
N SER A 440 10.17 1.89 -23.10
CA SER A 440 9.63 0.53 -23.14
C SER A 440 10.58 -0.38 -23.91
N ASP A 441 10.56 -1.68 -23.63
CA ASP A 441 11.33 -2.68 -24.38
C ASP A 441 11.11 -2.52 -25.90
N ALA A 442 12.20 -2.53 -26.67
CA ALA A 442 12.14 -2.48 -28.14
C ALA A 442 13.16 -3.46 -28.75
N PRO A 443 12.76 -4.26 -29.77
CA PRO A 443 13.68 -5.16 -30.45
C PRO A 443 14.72 -4.38 -31.27
N VAL A 444 15.87 -5.02 -31.53
CA VAL A 444 16.96 -4.45 -32.34
C VAL A 444 16.43 -4.01 -33.73
N ASN A 445 16.86 -2.82 -34.15
CA ASN A 445 16.42 -2.07 -35.33
C ASN A 445 15.02 -1.44 -35.28
N GLU A 446 14.22 -1.62 -34.22
CA GLU A 446 13.00 -0.84 -34.01
C GLU A 446 13.24 0.42 -33.16
N SER A 447 12.27 1.33 -33.19
CA SER A 447 12.29 2.59 -32.43
C SER A 447 11.12 2.66 -31.44
N ALA A 448 11.44 2.97 -30.18
CA ALA A 448 10.44 3.32 -29.18
C ALA A 448 10.05 4.81 -29.28
N PHE A 449 8.84 5.13 -28.85
CA PHE A 449 8.28 6.49 -28.89
C PHE A 449 7.61 6.89 -27.57
N ILE A 450 8.02 8.02 -26.99
CA ILE A 450 7.48 8.57 -25.73
C ILE A 450 6.92 9.98 -25.99
N SER A 451 5.74 10.32 -25.46
CA SER A 451 5.23 11.69 -25.53
C SER A 451 6.08 12.67 -24.70
N CYS A 452 6.47 13.81 -25.28
CA CYS A 452 7.26 14.85 -24.61
C CYS A 452 6.64 15.26 -23.25
N PRO A 453 7.37 15.15 -22.11
CA PRO A 453 6.79 15.38 -20.78
C PRO A 453 6.14 16.75 -20.56
N TYR A 454 6.62 17.81 -21.23
CA TYR A 454 6.19 19.21 -21.01
C TYR A 454 5.56 19.87 -22.25
N ASN A 455 5.13 19.10 -23.26
CA ASN A 455 4.38 19.64 -24.40
C ASN A 455 2.90 19.29 -24.30
N SER A 456 2.03 20.18 -24.78
CA SER A 456 0.58 19.99 -24.88
C SER A 456 0.13 19.26 -26.16
N ASP A 457 1.04 19.13 -27.14
CA ASP A 457 0.66 18.96 -28.56
C ASP A 457 0.95 17.54 -29.09
N ASP A 458 0.88 16.52 -28.22
CA ASP A 458 1.11 15.07 -28.47
C ASP A 458 2.43 14.67 -29.19
N THR A 459 3.35 15.63 -29.38
CA THR A 459 4.72 15.45 -29.88
C THR A 459 5.48 14.37 -29.12
N LYS A 460 6.26 13.55 -29.83
CA LYS A 460 6.98 12.40 -29.25
C LYS A 460 8.49 12.48 -29.46
N LEU A 461 9.24 12.05 -28.44
CA LEU A 461 10.63 11.61 -28.56
C LEU A 461 10.67 10.25 -29.28
N GLN A 462 11.79 10.01 -29.97
CA GLN A 462 12.13 8.73 -30.58
C GLN A 462 13.54 8.32 -30.14
N ARG A 463 13.73 7.03 -29.85
CA ARG A 463 15.03 6.41 -29.54
C ARG A 463 15.06 5.04 -30.23
N GLN A 464 16.14 4.74 -30.95
CA GLN A 464 16.29 3.48 -31.67
C GLN A 464 17.06 2.46 -30.82
N CYS A 465 16.66 1.19 -30.90
CA CYS A 465 17.44 0.08 -30.38
C CYS A 465 18.41 -0.40 -31.47
N VAL A 466 19.70 -0.48 -31.15
CA VAL A 466 20.79 -0.79 -32.09
C VAL A 466 21.62 -1.94 -31.54
N TRP A 467 22.24 -2.74 -32.41
CA TRP A 467 23.17 -3.78 -32.00
C TRP A 467 24.58 -3.22 -31.82
N ASP A 468 25.28 -3.61 -30.74
CA ASP A 468 26.70 -3.32 -30.56
C ASP A 468 27.55 -4.51 -31.00
N ASP A 469 28.03 -4.49 -32.25
CA ASP A 469 28.91 -5.50 -32.86
C ASP A 469 30.14 -5.87 -31.99
N LYS A 470 30.63 -4.91 -31.20
CA LYS A 470 31.84 -5.07 -30.37
C LYS A 470 31.54 -5.84 -29.09
N HIS A 471 30.35 -5.66 -28.52
CA HIS A 471 29.95 -6.26 -27.25
C HIS A 471 28.79 -7.29 -27.36
N ARG A 472 28.32 -7.58 -28.58
CA ARG A 472 27.27 -8.58 -28.91
C ARG A 472 26.02 -8.50 -28.02
N HIS A 473 25.46 -7.30 -27.86
CA HIS A 473 24.17 -7.10 -27.22
C HIS A 473 23.42 -5.89 -27.78
N ALA A 474 22.12 -5.82 -27.49
CA ALA A 474 21.27 -4.68 -27.84
C ALA A 474 21.55 -3.47 -26.93
N VAL A 475 21.80 -2.31 -27.54
CA VAL A 475 22.12 -1.05 -26.86
C VAL A 475 21.24 0.07 -27.42
N TRP A 476 20.67 0.88 -26.53
CA TRP A 476 19.90 2.05 -26.94
C TRP A 476 20.79 3.16 -27.51
N GLU A 477 20.37 3.75 -28.64
CA GLU A 477 21.01 4.95 -29.17
C GLU A 477 20.84 6.17 -28.25
N ASN A 478 21.70 7.19 -28.40
CA ASN A 478 21.49 8.50 -27.78
C ASN A 478 20.24 9.18 -28.37
N VAL A 479 19.38 9.71 -27.52
CA VAL A 479 18.16 10.41 -27.94
C VAL A 479 18.49 11.62 -28.82
N SER A 480 17.81 11.74 -29.96
CA SER A 480 18.06 12.82 -30.92
C SER A 480 17.83 14.19 -30.29
N THR A 481 18.82 15.09 -30.41
CA THR A 481 18.85 16.40 -29.73
C THR A 481 17.96 17.47 -30.38
N SER A 482 16.89 17.05 -31.05
CA SER A 482 15.94 17.94 -31.72
C SER A 482 15.14 18.79 -30.72
N ASP A 483 14.87 20.05 -31.05
CA ASP A 483 14.08 20.97 -30.22
C ASP A 483 12.55 20.69 -30.29
N VAL A 484 12.16 19.43 -30.51
CA VAL A 484 10.74 18.99 -30.57
C VAL A 484 10.09 19.06 -29.19
N CYS A 485 10.81 18.72 -28.12
CA CYS A 485 10.32 18.79 -26.75
C CYS A 485 10.84 20.03 -26.00
N LYS A 486 9.98 20.68 -25.21
CA LYS A 486 10.42 21.69 -24.24
C LYS A 486 11.30 21.05 -23.16
N LYS A 487 12.37 21.74 -22.79
CA LYS A 487 13.34 21.32 -21.77
C LYS A 487 12.86 21.74 -20.37
N GLN A 488 13.08 20.91 -19.35
CA GLN A 488 12.60 21.14 -17.96
C GLN A 488 12.98 22.54 -17.44
N SER A 489 14.23 22.93 -17.68
CA SER A 489 14.80 24.23 -17.31
C SER A 489 14.05 25.43 -17.89
N SER A 490 13.42 25.30 -19.06
CA SER A 490 12.60 26.37 -19.65
C SER A 490 11.33 26.62 -18.82
N ILE A 491 10.64 25.56 -18.40
CA ILE A 491 9.43 25.67 -17.56
C ILE A 491 9.78 26.24 -16.19
N LEU A 492 10.88 25.80 -15.58
CA LEU A 492 11.38 26.32 -14.30
C LEU A 492 11.76 27.81 -14.38
N VAL A 493 12.39 28.27 -15.47
CA VAL A 493 12.66 29.70 -15.70
C VAL A 493 11.37 30.51 -15.83
N HIS A 494 10.36 30.01 -16.56
CA HIS A 494 9.06 30.68 -16.65
C HIS A 494 8.34 30.75 -15.28
N LEU A 495 8.36 29.67 -14.50
CA LEU A 495 7.83 29.67 -13.12
C LEU A 495 8.57 30.66 -12.21
N GLY A 496 9.90 30.72 -12.29
CA GLY A 496 10.70 31.70 -11.55
C GLY A 496 10.37 33.15 -11.91
N VAL A 497 10.14 33.45 -13.19
CA VAL A 497 9.68 34.79 -13.64
C VAL A 497 8.28 35.09 -13.11
N LEU A 498 7.36 34.12 -13.12
CA LEU A 498 5.99 34.29 -12.63
C LEU A 498 5.91 34.43 -11.10
N ALA A 499 6.74 33.71 -10.34
CA ALA A 499 6.88 33.90 -8.90
C ALA A 499 7.35 35.34 -8.58
N ASN A 500 8.39 35.81 -9.27
CA ASN A 500 8.90 37.18 -9.14
C ASN A 500 7.87 38.24 -9.57
N TYR A 501 7.03 37.96 -10.56
CA TYR A 501 5.92 38.83 -10.94
C TYR A 501 4.83 38.87 -9.87
N ALA A 502 4.40 37.70 -9.38
CA ALA A 502 3.40 37.56 -8.30
C ALA A 502 3.87 38.16 -6.96
N MET A 503 5.18 38.33 -6.73
CA MET A 503 5.73 39.01 -5.55
C MET A 503 5.73 40.55 -5.64
N LYS A 504 5.55 41.19 -6.80
CA LYS A 504 5.56 42.66 -6.92
C LYS A 504 4.24 43.31 -6.50
N GLU A 505 4.27 44.60 -6.20
CA GLU A 505 3.08 45.42 -5.89
C GLU A 505 3.14 46.78 -6.61
N PRO A 506 1.99 47.39 -6.94
CA PRO A 506 0.64 46.83 -6.87
C PRO A 506 0.38 45.80 -7.99
N GLN A 507 -0.48 44.82 -7.71
CA GLN A 507 -0.94 43.83 -8.69
C GLN A 507 -2.38 44.12 -9.15
N THR A 508 -2.72 43.65 -10.35
CA THR A 508 -4.07 43.78 -10.92
C THR A 508 -4.73 42.42 -11.07
N VAL A 509 -6.07 42.39 -11.14
CA VAL A 509 -6.84 41.17 -11.46
C VAL A 509 -6.30 40.51 -12.75
N SER A 510 -6.03 41.30 -13.78
CA SER A 510 -5.45 40.82 -15.05
C SER A 510 -4.06 40.16 -14.88
N GLY A 511 -3.23 40.67 -13.96
CA GLY A 511 -1.92 40.09 -13.64
C GLY A 511 -2.02 38.73 -12.98
N ILE A 512 -2.95 38.56 -12.01
CA ILE A 512 -3.20 37.26 -11.39
C ILE A 512 -3.79 36.28 -12.40
N MET A 513 -4.73 36.72 -13.24
CA MET A 513 -5.26 35.88 -14.33
C MET A 513 -4.21 35.52 -15.40
N ALA A 514 -3.10 36.25 -15.52
CA ALA A 514 -1.99 35.85 -16.39
C ALA A 514 -1.15 34.73 -15.75
N VAL A 515 -0.92 34.79 -14.44
CA VAL A 515 -0.29 33.70 -13.68
C VAL A 515 -1.15 32.43 -13.73
N GLN A 516 -2.48 32.55 -13.51
CA GLN A 516 -3.42 31.42 -13.56
C GLN A 516 -3.36 30.68 -14.91
N ARG A 517 -3.45 31.38 -16.04
CA ARG A 517 -3.39 30.74 -17.38
C ARG A 517 -2.11 29.94 -17.62
N PHE A 518 -0.98 30.35 -17.05
CA PHE A 518 0.27 29.57 -17.16
C PHE A 518 0.25 28.33 -16.25
N LEU A 519 -0.29 28.46 -15.03
CA LEU A 519 -0.53 27.31 -14.16
C LEU A 519 -1.50 26.31 -14.81
N ASP A 520 -2.61 26.77 -15.41
CA ASP A 520 -3.54 25.95 -16.20
C ASP A 520 -2.83 25.22 -17.35
N THR A 521 -1.75 25.79 -17.90
CA THR A 521 -0.93 25.18 -18.96
C THR A 521 -0.01 24.08 -18.43
N ILE A 522 0.53 24.19 -17.20
CA ILE A 522 1.29 23.08 -16.58
C ILE A 522 0.38 21.85 -16.43
N MET A 523 -0.90 22.07 -16.13
CA MET A 523 -1.89 21.02 -16.01
C MET A 523 -2.26 20.34 -17.34
N THR A 524 -1.85 20.83 -18.51
CA THR A 524 -2.06 20.09 -19.78
C THR A 524 -0.87 19.21 -20.19
N PHE A 525 0.22 19.23 -19.43
CA PHE A 525 1.42 18.46 -19.73
C PHE A 525 1.27 16.96 -19.33
N PRO A 526 1.80 16.01 -20.13
CA PRO A 526 1.86 14.59 -19.77
C PRO A 526 2.54 14.30 -18.43
N ALA A 527 3.51 15.11 -18.01
CA ALA A 527 4.14 15.04 -16.67
C ALA A 527 3.17 15.33 -15.50
N PHE A 528 1.93 15.75 -15.78
CA PHE A 528 0.82 15.94 -14.82
C PHE A 528 -0.48 15.22 -15.27
N ASP A 529 -0.40 14.18 -16.12
CA ASP A 529 -1.50 13.28 -16.48
C ASP A 529 -1.55 12.04 -15.56
N PRO A 530 -2.54 11.89 -14.66
CA PRO A 530 -2.60 10.80 -13.69
C PRO A 530 -2.78 9.40 -14.33
N THR A 531 -3.08 9.30 -15.62
CA THR A 531 -3.16 8.02 -16.34
C THR A 531 -1.81 7.50 -16.83
N LYS A 532 -0.77 8.34 -16.83
CA LYS A 532 0.57 8.06 -17.38
C LYS A 532 1.70 8.18 -16.35
N ILE A 533 1.37 8.49 -15.11
CA ILE A 533 2.34 8.87 -14.07
C ILE A 533 2.54 7.75 -13.05
N THR A 534 3.81 7.51 -12.73
CA THR A 534 4.23 6.84 -11.49
C THR A 534 4.95 7.85 -10.60
N VAL A 535 5.23 7.49 -9.35
CA VAL A 535 6.05 8.32 -8.43
C VAL A 535 7.45 8.64 -9.03
N GLN A 536 7.93 7.86 -10.01
CA GLN A 536 9.22 8.02 -10.67
C GLN A 536 9.18 8.88 -11.95
N THR A 537 7.99 9.15 -12.53
CA THR A 537 7.84 10.03 -13.70
C THR A 537 7.21 11.39 -13.38
N TYR A 538 6.71 11.58 -12.16
CA TYR A 538 6.19 12.86 -11.67
C TYR A 538 7.30 13.89 -11.44
N ASP A 539 7.20 15.09 -12.05
CA ASP A 539 8.17 16.17 -11.82
C ASP A 539 7.86 16.94 -10.52
N SER A 540 8.46 16.47 -9.43
CA SER A 540 8.43 17.12 -8.12
C SER A 540 9.01 18.54 -8.11
N THR A 541 9.95 18.86 -9.00
CA THR A 541 10.64 20.17 -9.02
C THR A 541 9.78 21.25 -9.66
N ILE A 542 9.10 20.95 -10.77
CA ILE A 542 8.09 21.83 -11.37
C ILE A 542 6.88 21.93 -10.43
N ALA A 543 6.48 20.84 -9.76
CA ALA A 543 5.42 20.86 -8.77
C ALA A 543 5.72 21.79 -7.57
N GLU A 544 6.96 21.76 -7.02
CA GLU A 544 7.39 22.65 -5.94
C GLU A 544 7.36 24.12 -6.36
N HIS A 545 7.88 24.44 -7.54
CA HIS A 545 7.86 25.81 -8.07
C HIS A 545 6.44 26.29 -8.37
N ALA A 546 5.55 25.42 -8.86
CA ALA A 546 4.13 25.73 -9.00
C ALA A 546 3.46 25.99 -7.64
N ALA A 547 3.76 25.18 -6.62
CA ALA A 547 3.31 25.38 -5.24
C ALA A 547 3.81 26.70 -4.63
N GLN A 548 5.04 27.10 -4.93
CA GLN A 548 5.62 28.38 -4.50
C GLN A 548 4.94 29.59 -5.16
N VAL A 549 4.54 29.47 -6.44
CA VAL A 549 3.73 30.48 -7.14
C VAL A 549 2.32 30.56 -6.52
N MET A 550 1.66 29.41 -6.29
CA MET A 550 0.36 29.35 -5.62
C MET A 550 0.37 30.00 -4.24
N ASP A 551 1.31 29.62 -3.37
CA ASP A 551 1.51 30.19 -2.03
C ASP A 551 1.64 31.73 -2.10
N THR A 552 2.45 32.22 -3.04
CA THR A 552 2.67 33.67 -3.26
C THR A 552 1.42 34.43 -3.71
N VAL A 553 0.44 33.75 -4.34
CA VAL A 553 -0.86 34.36 -4.70
C VAL A 553 -1.87 34.22 -3.55
N ILE A 554 -1.94 33.06 -2.90
CA ILE A 554 -2.92 32.72 -1.84
C ILE A 554 -2.67 33.50 -0.55
N SER A 555 -1.41 33.71 -0.18
CA SER A 555 -0.99 34.44 1.03
C SER A 555 -1.18 35.96 0.98
N ARG A 556 -1.62 36.51 -0.16
CA ARG A 556 -2.00 37.92 -0.29
C ARG A 556 -3.41 38.14 0.26
N ASN A 557 -3.67 39.33 0.79
CA ASN A 557 -5.04 39.74 1.08
C ASN A 557 -5.73 40.16 -0.23
N LEU A 558 -6.51 39.25 -0.83
CA LEU A 558 -7.20 39.50 -2.10
C LEU A 558 -8.19 40.67 -1.98
N SER A 559 -8.72 40.99 -0.79
CA SER A 559 -9.68 42.10 -0.60
C SER A 559 -9.09 43.50 -0.79
N LEU A 560 -7.77 43.63 -0.93
CA LEU A 560 -7.09 44.90 -1.20
C LEU A 560 -6.87 45.15 -2.71
N ILE A 561 -7.24 44.19 -3.57
CA ILE A 561 -7.01 44.27 -5.02
C ILE A 561 -8.19 44.99 -5.69
N PRO A 562 -7.97 46.03 -6.52
CA PRO A 562 -9.06 46.73 -7.19
C PRO A 562 -9.70 45.87 -8.30
N GLY A 563 -10.93 45.41 -8.08
CA GLY A 563 -11.74 44.72 -9.09
C GLY A 563 -12.83 43.83 -8.49
N ASN A 564 -13.55 43.08 -9.34
CA ASN A 564 -14.38 41.97 -8.87
C ASN A 564 -13.53 40.71 -8.74
N ILE A 565 -13.38 40.21 -7.51
CA ILE A 565 -12.39 39.21 -7.12
C ILE A 565 -12.96 37.78 -7.13
N SER A 566 -14.29 37.62 -7.06
CA SER A 566 -14.94 36.30 -6.88
C SER A 566 -14.59 35.29 -7.97
N ASN A 567 -14.46 35.74 -9.22
CA ASN A 567 -14.05 34.89 -10.33
C ASN A 567 -12.61 34.38 -10.18
N VAL A 568 -11.71 35.20 -9.62
CA VAL A 568 -10.30 34.79 -9.35
C VAL A 568 -10.26 33.80 -8.20
N GLN A 569 -11.02 34.03 -7.13
CA GLN A 569 -11.13 33.11 -5.99
C GLN A 569 -11.58 31.72 -6.45
N HIS A 570 -12.70 31.62 -7.20
CA HIS A 570 -13.20 30.33 -7.69
C HIS A 570 -12.25 29.63 -8.68
N HIS A 571 -11.50 30.37 -9.50
CA HIS A 571 -10.48 29.76 -10.38
C HIS A 571 -9.24 29.29 -9.60
N LEU A 572 -8.78 30.01 -8.57
CA LEU A 572 -7.68 29.55 -7.71
C LEU A 572 -8.08 28.30 -6.91
N ASP A 573 -9.28 28.33 -6.32
CA ASP A 573 -9.91 27.23 -5.61
C ASP A 573 -9.94 25.96 -6.48
N ARG A 574 -10.64 26.02 -7.62
CA ARG A 574 -10.70 24.94 -8.62
C ARG A 574 -9.31 24.46 -9.05
N TYR A 575 -8.36 25.37 -9.28
CA TYR A 575 -7.00 25.00 -9.67
C TYR A 575 -6.29 24.18 -8.58
N ILE A 576 -6.46 24.52 -7.30
CA ILE A 576 -5.89 23.78 -6.17
C ILE A 576 -6.44 22.35 -6.15
N HIS A 577 -7.75 22.15 -6.23
CA HIS A 577 -8.34 20.80 -6.27
C HIS A 577 -7.86 20.00 -7.49
N GLN A 578 -7.79 20.65 -8.67
CA GLN A 578 -7.29 20.01 -9.89
C GLN A 578 -5.79 19.68 -9.83
N PHE A 579 -4.97 20.50 -9.20
CA PHE A 579 -3.53 20.23 -9.02
C PHE A 579 -3.32 19.03 -8.10
N VAL A 580 -4.01 19.00 -6.97
CA VAL A 580 -3.86 17.94 -5.97
C VAL A 580 -4.44 16.61 -6.45
N SER A 581 -5.50 16.60 -7.26
CA SER A 581 -6.06 15.37 -7.86
C SER A 581 -5.11 14.69 -8.85
N ARG A 582 -4.07 15.38 -9.34
CA ARG A 582 -3.06 14.84 -10.26
C ARG A 582 -1.70 14.61 -9.63
N MET A 583 -1.57 14.83 -8.32
CA MET A 583 -0.42 14.33 -7.56
C MET A 583 -0.50 12.80 -7.47
N PRO A 584 0.64 12.08 -7.58
CA PRO A 584 0.69 10.64 -7.37
C PRO A 584 0.37 10.27 -5.91
N VAL A 585 0.25 8.98 -5.63
CA VAL A 585 -0.14 8.46 -4.30
C VAL A 585 0.80 7.32 -3.90
N PRO A 586 1.32 7.29 -2.66
CA PRO A 586 1.35 8.39 -1.69
C PRO A 586 2.37 9.46 -2.08
N PHE A 587 2.08 10.73 -1.78
CA PHE A 587 3.02 11.84 -2.00
C PHE A 587 2.84 12.94 -0.96
N THR A 588 3.83 13.81 -0.81
CA THR A 588 3.77 15.01 0.04
C THR A 588 4.59 16.11 -0.61
N LEU A 589 4.03 17.32 -0.70
CA LEU A 589 4.65 18.47 -1.35
C LEU A 589 4.41 19.71 -0.49
N GLU A 590 5.46 20.48 -0.23
CA GLU A 590 5.38 21.70 0.57
C GLU A 590 5.98 22.88 -0.20
N SER A 591 5.32 24.04 -0.18
CA SER A 591 5.93 25.27 -0.69
C SER A 591 7.12 25.68 0.18
N SER A 592 8.18 26.21 -0.46
CA SER A 592 9.38 26.77 0.18
C SER A 592 9.13 27.77 1.33
N LYS A 593 7.96 28.43 1.39
CA LYS A 593 7.57 29.36 2.48
C LYS A 593 6.69 28.72 3.57
N GLU A 594 6.42 27.42 3.47
CA GLU A 594 5.47 26.65 4.29
C GLU A 594 4.08 27.30 4.34
N GLY A 595 3.62 27.95 3.26
CA GLY A 595 2.32 28.62 3.19
C GLY A 595 1.19 27.76 2.59
N ILE A 596 1.53 26.83 1.68
CA ILE A 596 0.66 25.72 1.26
C ILE A 596 1.41 24.39 1.33
N GLN A 597 0.74 23.35 1.82
CA GLN A 597 1.30 22.01 2.07
C GLN A 597 0.25 20.98 1.62
N PHE A 598 0.64 20.04 0.76
CA PHE A 598 -0.21 19.05 0.11
C PHE A 598 0.19 17.63 0.51
N LYS A 599 -0.79 16.74 0.69
CA LYS A 599 -0.53 15.33 1.03
C LYS A 599 -1.58 14.39 0.43
N THR A 600 -1.12 13.31 -0.18
CA THR A 600 -1.93 12.26 -0.78
C THR A 600 -1.57 10.91 -0.18
N PHE A 601 -2.55 10.07 0.16
CA PHE A 601 -2.34 8.72 0.67
C PHE A 601 -3.57 7.83 0.47
N GLU A 602 -3.39 6.51 0.46
CA GLU A 602 -4.49 5.56 0.28
C GLU A 602 -5.12 5.13 1.61
N TRP A 603 -6.41 5.36 1.75
CA TRP A 603 -7.22 4.90 2.87
C TRP A 603 -7.70 3.48 2.61
N HIS A 604 -6.98 2.52 3.17
CA HIS A 604 -7.20 1.09 2.93
C HIS A 604 -8.44 0.55 3.68
N ALA A 605 -9.19 -0.34 3.03
CA ALA A 605 -10.33 -1.03 3.62
C ALA A 605 -9.91 -1.95 4.78
N GLY A 606 -10.63 -1.90 5.91
CA GLY A 606 -10.44 -2.79 7.08
C GLY A 606 -9.18 -2.55 7.93
N LEU A 607 -8.13 -1.95 7.38
CA LEU A 607 -6.88 -1.67 8.08
C LEU A 607 -7.00 -0.50 9.07
N ASP A 608 -6.14 -0.52 10.10
CA ASP A 608 -5.92 0.62 10.99
C ASP A 608 -5.17 1.74 10.27
N THR A 609 -5.60 2.97 10.54
CA THR A 609 -5.09 4.22 9.98
C THR A 609 -4.08 4.86 10.92
N PHE A 610 -2.97 5.36 10.37
CA PHE A 610 -1.94 6.03 11.16
C PHE A 610 -2.20 7.55 11.29
N PRO A 611 -1.90 8.16 12.44
CA PRO A 611 -2.05 9.60 12.65
C PRO A 611 -1.08 10.38 11.75
N THR A 612 -1.62 11.22 10.88
CA THR A 612 -0.89 11.80 9.75
C THR A 612 -0.76 13.32 9.89
N ASN A 613 0.47 13.79 10.12
CA ASN A 613 0.80 15.21 9.97
C ASN A 613 0.76 15.61 8.49
N VAL A 614 0.13 16.76 8.21
CA VAL A 614 0.11 17.44 6.91
C VAL A 614 0.88 18.75 7.09
N GLY A 615 2.19 18.67 6.86
CA GLY A 615 3.12 19.73 7.17
C GLY A 615 3.18 20.07 8.67
N ARG A 616 3.18 21.37 9.00
CA ARG A 616 3.42 21.87 10.37
C ARG A 616 2.21 22.52 11.06
N ARG A 617 1.07 22.64 10.36
CA ARG A 617 -0.15 23.31 10.88
C ARG A 617 -1.42 22.48 10.82
N CYS A 618 -1.44 21.39 10.05
CA CYS A 618 -2.59 20.51 9.91
C CYS A 618 -2.23 19.06 10.29
N TYR A 619 -3.20 18.34 10.84
CA TYR A 619 -3.11 16.97 11.31
C TYR A 619 -4.43 16.26 10.99
N VAL A 620 -4.36 15.03 10.48
CA VAL A 620 -5.53 14.21 10.17
C VAL A 620 -5.30 12.79 10.68
N HIS A 621 -6.31 12.23 11.33
CA HIS A 621 -6.41 10.81 11.63
C HIS A 621 -7.83 10.34 11.34
N LEU A 622 -7.99 9.62 10.23
CA LEU A 622 -9.26 9.01 9.81
C LEU A 622 -9.54 7.73 10.63
N PRO A 623 -10.78 7.25 10.73
CA PRO A 623 -11.09 5.92 11.26
C PRO A 623 -10.72 4.81 10.25
N LYS A 624 -10.95 3.53 10.58
CA LYS A 624 -10.84 2.40 9.62
C LYS A 624 -11.80 2.61 8.44
N SER A 625 -11.38 2.32 7.21
CA SER A 625 -12.27 2.44 6.04
C SER A 625 -13.14 1.19 5.81
N ILE A 626 -14.29 1.38 5.18
CA ILE A 626 -15.09 0.32 4.55
C ILE A 626 -14.54 -0.04 3.16
N GLN A 627 -13.99 0.94 2.43
CA GLN A 627 -13.60 0.80 1.02
C GLN A 627 -12.23 1.45 0.76
N THR A 628 -11.46 0.93 -0.20
CA THR A 628 -10.19 1.54 -0.63
C THR A 628 -10.44 2.84 -1.40
N ASP A 629 -9.94 3.96 -0.90
CA ASP A 629 -10.05 5.27 -1.56
C ASP A 629 -8.76 6.10 -1.39
N VAL A 630 -8.57 7.10 -2.26
CA VAL A 630 -7.44 8.04 -2.18
C VAL A 630 -7.86 9.26 -1.39
N VAL A 631 -7.11 9.61 -0.36
CA VAL A 631 -7.32 10.80 0.47
C VAL A 631 -6.38 11.90 0.02
N ARG A 632 -6.94 13.08 -0.19
CA ARG A 632 -6.22 14.28 -0.63
C ARG A 632 -6.42 15.39 0.40
N VAL A 633 -5.32 15.89 0.95
CA VAL A 633 -5.34 16.89 2.03
C VAL A 633 -4.52 18.11 1.64
N VAL A 634 -5.12 19.29 1.82
CA VAL A 634 -4.51 20.60 1.49
C VAL A 634 -4.49 21.46 2.74
N CYS A 635 -3.32 21.80 3.25
CA CYS A 635 -3.14 22.69 4.39
C CYS A 635 -2.63 24.06 3.92
N MET A 636 -3.43 25.10 4.12
CA MET A 636 -3.11 26.49 3.80
C MET A 636 -2.84 27.28 5.09
N ARG A 637 -1.82 28.14 5.10
CA ARG A 637 -1.41 28.94 6.26
C ARG A 637 -2.25 30.19 6.46
N ASN A 638 -2.47 30.90 5.36
CA ASN A 638 -3.12 32.21 5.28
C ASN A 638 -3.80 32.25 3.93
N THR A 639 -5.12 32.44 3.92
CA THR A 639 -5.92 32.50 2.69
C THR A 639 -7.09 33.45 2.89
N THR A 640 -7.39 34.22 1.84
CA THR A 640 -8.61 35.02 1.71
C THR A 640 -9.45 34.56 0.51
N LEU A 641 -9.30 33.29 0.09
CA LEU A 641 -10.20 32.67 -0.91
C LEU A 641 -11.63 32.56 -0.36
N TYR A 642 -11.76 32.07 0.87
CA TYR A 642 -13.06 31.79 1.50
C TYR A 642 -13.57 32.99 2.31
N PRO A 643 -14.90 33.24 2.35
CA PRO A 643 -15.46 34.41 3.00
C PRO A 643 -15.25 34.41 4.51
N ILE A 644 -15.31 35.61 5.12
CA ILE A 644 -15.19 35.89 6.56
C ILE A 644 -13.78 35.62 7.16
N LEU A 645 -12.91 34.85 6.50
CA LEU A 645 -11.56 34.61 6.97
C LEU A 645 -10.69 35.89 6.94
N THR A 646 -10.22 36.30 8.11
CA THR A 646 -8.99 37.08 8.24
C THR A 646 -7.80 36.14 8.03
N GLY A 647 -6.82 36.55 7.21
CA GLY A 647 -5.71 35.70 6.76
C GLY A 647 -4.86 35.03 7.86
N ASP A 648 -4.97 35.46 9.12
CA ASP A 648 -4.29 34.89 10.29
C ASP A 648 -4.84 33.51 10.76
N THR A 649 -5.52 32.77 9.88
CA THR A 649 -6.17 31.48 10.19
C THR A 649 -5.77 30.37 9.20
N PRO A 650 -5.34 29.19 9.68
CA PRO A 650 -5.04 28.06 8.81
C PRO A 650 -6.33 27.37 8.35
N VAL A 651 -6.33 26.94 7.10
CA VAL A 651 -7.45 26.23 6.46
C VAL A 651 -6.97 24.87 5.98
N MET A 652 -7.78 23.84 6.15
CA MET A 652 -7.51 22.49 5.67
C MET A 652 -8.66 21.99 4.80
N SER A 653 -8.42 21.66 3.53
CA SER A 653 -9.36 20.80 2.79
C SER A 653 -8.97 19.34 2.96
N LEU A 654 -9.98 18.46 2.99
CA LEU A 654 -9.86 17.03 3.18
C LEU A 654 -10.91 16.33 2.32
N GLU A 655 -10.44 15.75 1.20
CA GLU A 655 -11.25 15.21 0.11
C GLU A 655 -10.87 13.77 -0.22
N MET A 656 -11.74 13.08 -0.96
CA MET A 656 -11.55 11.69 -1.39
C MET A 656 -11.98 11.50 -2.85
N ASP A 657 -11.21 10.76 -3.64
CA ASP A 657 -11.41 10.64 -5.10
C ASP A 657 -12.73 9.96 -5.52
N LYS A 658 -13.39 9.23 -4.61
CA LYS A 658 -14.69 8.55 -4.85
C LYS A 658 -15.79 9.07 -3.91
N ASP A 659 -15.57 10.20 -3.23
CA ASP A 659 -16.47 10.78 -2.22
C ASP A 659 -16.89 9.78 -1.11
N THR A 660 -16.00 8.85 -0.74
CA THR A 660 -16.33 7.78 0.22
C THR A 660 -16.72 8.35 1.60
N PRO A 661 -17.96 8.11 2.09
CA PRO A 661 -18.41 8.66 3.36
C PRO A 661 -17.72 7.96 4.55
N LEU A 662 -17.60 8.69 5.67
CA LEU A 662 -17.12 8.11 6.93
C LEU A 662 -18.05 6.96 7.39
N PRO A 663 -17.51 5.84 7.89
CA PRO A 663 -18.31 4.71 8.38
C PRO A 663 -19.35 5.16 9.42
N PRO A 664 -20.60 4.62 9.39
CA PRO A 664 -21.67 5.06 10.28
C PRO A 664 -21.30 4.84 11.75
N GLY A 665 -21.41 5.91 12.56
CA GLY A 665 -21.02 5.92 13.97
C GLY A 665 -19.53 6.13 14.23
N SER A 666 -18.67 6.03 13.21
CA SER A 666 -17.28 6.48 13.28
C SER A 666 -17.17 7.98 13.07
N LYS A 667 -16.01 8.55 13.41
CA LYS A 667 -15.69 9.97 13.26
C LYS A 667 -14.21 10.13 12.93
N ALA A 668 -13.85 11.20 12.24
CA ALA A 668 -12.46 11.54 11.97
C ALA A 668 -11.91 12.55 12.98
N LEU A 669 -10.61 12.47 13.26
CA LEU A 669 -9.89 13.43 14.10
C LEU A 669 -9.10 14.39 13.20
N ILE A 670 -9.35 15.69 13.39
CA ILE A 670 -8.67 16.77 12.68
C ILE A 670 -7.97 17.68 13.69
N GLY A 671 -6.77 18.15 13.36
CA GLY A 671 -5.98 19.02 14.22
C GLY A 671 -5.46 20.22 13.44
N LEU A 672 -5.71 21.42 13.97
CA LEU A 672 -5.24 22.68 13.37
C LEU A 672 -4.43 23.48 14.38
N ARG A 673 -3.42 24.21 13.91
CA ARG A 673 -2.50 24.97 14.79
C ARG A 673 -2.82 26.48 14.80
N PRO A 674 -3.42 27.03 15.88
CA PRO A 674 -3.76 28.46 15.95
C PRO A 674 -2.53 29.36 15.93
N GLN A 675 -2.66 30.53 15.28
CA GLN A 675 -1.58 31.52 15.20
C GLN A 675 -1.33 32.23 16.55
N HIS A 676 -2.38 32.43 17.35
CA HIS A 676 -2.30 33.11 18.65
C HIS A 676 -2.74 32.18 19.78
N LYS A 677 -1.94 32.02 20.84
CA LYS A 677 -2.26 31.12 21.97
C LYS A 677 -3.29 31.68 22.96
N ASN A 678 -3.64 32.95 22.84
CA ASN A 678 -4.42 33.69 23.86
C ASN A 678 -5.92 33.82 23.52
N VAL A 679 -6.39 33.12 22.48
CA VAL A 679 -7.79 33.17 22.02
C VAL A 679 -8.38 31.76 22.07
N ASN A 680 -9.60 31.64 22.57
CA ASN A 680 -10.35 30.40 22.47
C ASN A 680 -10.80 30.19 21.03
N TYR A 681 -10.14 29.28 20.32
CA TYR A 681 -10.59 28.80 19.01
C TYR A 681 -11.50 27.58 19.15
N THR A 682 -12.44 27.45 18.23
CA THR A 682 -13.12 26.20 17.90
C THR A 682 -12.80 25.83 16.46
N CYS A 683 -12.82 24.55 16.13
CA CYS A 683 -12.86 24.14 14.73
C CYS A 683 -14.25 24.48 14.15
N ALA A 684 -14.25 24.95 12.91
CA ALA A 684 -15.45 25.17 12.11
C ALA A 684 -15.26 24.51 10.75
N HIS A 685 -16.35 23.95 10.20
CA HIS A 685 -16.41 23.49 8.82
C HIS A 685 -17.05 24.56 7.93
N PHE A 686 -16.79 24.50 6.63
CA PHE A 686 -17.56 25.28 5.66
C PHE A 686 -18.84 24.53 5.30
N ASP A 687 -19.98 25.22 5.27
CA ASP A 687 -21.24 24.71 4.74
C ASP A 687 -21.53 25.42 3.41
N GLU A 688 -21.47 24.66 2.32
CA GLU A 688 -21.70 25.17 0.95
C GLU A 688 -23.14 25.65 0.75
N LYS A 689 -24.12 25.08 1.47
CA LYS A 689 -25.55 25.39 1.29
C LYS A 689 -25.91 26.75 1.89
N GLU A 690 -25.29 27.08 3.02
CA GLU A 690 -25.41 28.39 3.68
C GLU A 690 -24.30 29.37 3.26
N ASN A 691 -23.31 28.92 2.47
CA ASN A 691 -22.13 29.68 2.02
C ASN A 691 -21.39 30.35 3.20
N GLY A 692 -21.08 29.57 4.24
CA GLY A 692 -20.54 30.12 5.48
C GLY A 692 -20.00 29.07 6.47
N TRP A 693 -19.35 29.56 7.52
CA TRP A 693 -18.71 28.72 8.53
C TRP A 693 -19.68 28.27 9.62
N SER A 694 -19.65 26.97 9.92
CA SER A 694 -20.53 26.26 10.84
C SER A 694 -19.74 25.40 11.84
N ILE A 695 -20.35 25.10 12.98
CA ILE A 695 -19.83 24.17 14.01
C ILE A 695 -20.71 22.92 14.16
N ALA A 696 -21.66 22.69 13.23
CA ALA A 696 -22.45 21.47 13.21
C ALA A 696 -21.56 20.25 12.91
N GLY A 697 -21.79 19.12 13.58
CA GLY A 697 -21.02 17.89 13.34
C GLY A 697 -19.52 17.94 13.69
N VAL A 698 -19.01 19.05 14.25
CA VAL A 698 -17.61 19.22 14.66
C VAL A 698 -17.53 19.58 16.14
N THR A 699 -16.72 18.87 16.92
CA THR A 699 -16.56 19.09 18.38
C THR A 699 -15.09 19.18 18.77
N VAL A 700 -14.75 20.03 19.74
CA VAL A 700 -13.35 20.18 20.21
C VAL A 700 -13.04 19.15 21.29
N ILE A 701 -12.02 18.33 21.08
CA ILE A 701 -11.52 17.35 22.07
C ILE A 701 -10.46 17.98 22.98
N SER A 702 -9.48 18.68 22.40
CA SER A 702 -8.38 19.29 23.15
C SER A 702 -7.92 20.59 22.50
N ARG A 703 -7.68 21.62 23.32
CA ARG A 703 -7.18 22.93 22.87
C ARG A 703 -5.64 23.04 22.87
N ASN A 704 -4.92 21.98 23.28
CA ASN A 704 -3.46 21.96 23.34
C ASN A 704 -2.89 20.52 23.18
N PHE A 705 -3.21 19.86 22.07
CA PHE A 705 -2.61 18.58 21.69
C PHE A 705 -1.21 18.79 21.10
N ASN A 706 -0.27 17.85 21.34
CA ASN A 706 1.10 17.81 20.77
C ASN A 706 1.76 19.18 20.52
N ASN A 707 2.02 19.94 21.60
CA ASN A 707 2.68 21.26 21.57
C ASN A 707 1.97 22.33 20.71
N GLY A 708 0.63 22.31 20.71
CA GLY A 708 -0.20 23.47 20.40
C GLY A 708 -1.16 23.33 19.24
N PHE A 709 -1.62 22.13 18.92
CA PHE A 709 -2.78 21.92 18.05
C PHE A 709 -4.09 21.99 18.83
N VAL A 710 -5.13 22.54 18.22
CA VAL A 710 -6.52 22.34 18.62
C VAL A 710 -7.01 21.10 17.87
N LEU A 711 -7.29 20.04 18.61
CA LEU A 711 -7.76 18.75 18.11
C LEU A 711 -9.29 18.69 18.23
N CYS A 712 -9.94 18.32 17.12
CA CYS A 712 -11.38 18.25 16.98
C CYS A 712 -11.81 16.93 16.34
N GLU A 713 -13.04 16.54 16.63
CA GLU A 713 -13.74 15.37 16.11
C GLU A 713 -14.73 15.85 15.04
N THR A 714 -14.82 15.18 13.88
CA THR A 714 -15.80 15.52 12.82
C THR A 714 -16.58 14.28 12.35
N THR A 715 -17.86 14.47 12.07
CA THR A 715 -18.77 13.45 11.52
C THR A 715 -18.80 13.42 9.98
N HIS A 716 -18.09 14.34 9.32
CA HIS A 716 -18.10 14.52 7.86
C HIS A 716 -16.72 15.01 7.38
N LEU A 717 -16.53 15.00 6.06
CA LEU A 717 -15.33 15.49 5.37
C LEU A 717 -15.71 16.75 4.58
N SER A 718 -14.86 17.77 4.63
CA SER A 718 -15.11 19.11 4.07
C SER A 718 -13.87 20.01 4.24
N LEU A 719 -14.02 21.29 3.89
CA LEU A 719 -13.11 22.35 4.30
C LEU A 719 -13.25 22.67 5.81
N PHE A 720 -12.14 22.80 6.53
CA PHE A 720 -12.07 23.11 7.96
C PHE A 720 -11.14 24.30 8.26
N THR A 721 -11.44 25.04 9.34
CA THR A 721 -10.64 26.18 9.83
C THR A 721 -10.70 26.31 11.35
N LEU A 722 -9.86 27.18 11.92
CA LEU A 722 -9.98 27.65 13.31
C LEU A 722 -10.55 29.05 13.38
N LEU A 723 -11.70 29.19 14.03
CA LEU A 723 -12.35 30.48 14.26
C LEU A 723 -12.55 30.74 15.76
N PRO A 724 -12.49 32.01 16.23
CA PRO A 724 -12.75 32.35 17.62
C PRO A 724 -14.15 31.91 18.07
N GLU A 725 -14.23 31.28 19.24
CA GLU A 725 -15.47 30.81 19.89
C GLU A 725 -16.49 31.95 20.05
N SER A 726 -16.03 33.20 20.18
CA SER A 726 -16.83 34.43 20.24
C SER A 726 -17.62 34.79 18.97
N LEU A 727 -17.31 34.21 17.81
CA LEU A 727 -18.11 34.39 16.60
C LEU A 727 -19.40 33.54 16.63
N PHE A 728 -19.37 32.40 17.30
CA PHE A 728 -20.51 31.48 17.42
C PHE A 728 -21.28 31.70 18.74
N VAL A 729 -20.58 32.03 19.83
CA VAL A 729 -21.16 32.40 21.12
C VAL A 729 -21.64 33.85 21.09
N ARG A 730 -22.91 34.04 20.73
CA ARG A 730 -23.62 35.32 20.89
C ARG A 730 -23.56 35.74 22.37
N LYS A 731 -22.75 36.75 22.66
CA LYS A 731 -22.50 37.30 24.02
C LYS A 731 -23.82 37.52 24.76
N THR A 732 -24.07 36.74 25.81
CA THR A 732 -25.27 36.84 26.64
C THR A 732 -25.09 37.95 27.66
N ASP A 733 -25.39 39.18 27.27
CA ASP A 733 -25.45 40.29 28.21
C ASP A 733 -26.42 39.96 29.36
N TRP A 734 -26.08 40.35 30.59
CA TRP A 734 -26.93 40.17 31.78
C TRP A 734 -28.37 40.65 31.54
N PHE A 735 -28.52 41.77 30.83
CA PHE A 735 -29.80 42.35 30.43
C PHE A 735 -30.63 41.47 29.48
N SER A 736 -30.01 40.59 28.68
CA SER A 736 -30.72 39.62 27.82
C SER A 736 -31.30 38.46 28.63
N LEU A 737 -30.60 38.03 29.67
CA LEU A 737 -31.08 37.01 30.60
C LEU A 737 -32.27 37.57 31.41
N LEU A 738 -32.12 38.80 31.92
CA LEU A 738 -33.19 39.55 32.60
C LEU A 738 -34.40 39.73 31.67
N GLY A 739 -34.20 40.22 30.44
CA GLY A 739 -35.28 40.46 29.46
C GLY A 739 -35.95 39.20 28.91
N SER A 740 -35.34 38.02 29.07
CA SER A 740 -36.02 36.73 28.86
C SER A 740 -36.83 36.33 30.09
N ASN A 741 -36.21 36.36 31.26
CA ASN A 741 -36.81 35.83 32.48
C ASN A 741 -37.98 36.70 32.99
N VAL A 742 -37.95 38.03 32.79
CA VAL A 742 -39.07 38.92 33.11
C VAL A 742 -40.34 38.52 32.35
N VAL A 743 -40.25 38.18 31.06
CA VAL A 743 -41.40 37.71 30.27
C VAL A 743 -41.87 36.32 30.73
N THR A 744 -40.96 35.45 31.18
CA THR A 744 -41.34 34.18 31.85
C THR A 744 -42.14 34.44 33.13
N PHE A 745 -41.74 35.44 33.94
CA PHE A 745 -42.45 35.79 35.16
C PHE A 745 -43.82 36.42 34.88
N THR A 746 -43.95 37.36 33.94
CA THR A 746 -45.25 37.97 33.61
C THR A 746 -46.21 36.96 33.02
N THR A 747 -45.79 36.13 32.05
CA THR A 747 -46.64 35.06 31.51
C THR A 747 -47.10 34.06 32.58
N SER A 748 -46.23 33.74 33.55
CA SER A 748 -46.61 32.88 34.70
C SER A 748 -47.65 33.54 35.62
N ILE A 749 -47.55 34.86 35.83
CA ILE A 749 -48.55 35.63 36.60
C ILE A 749 -49.88 35.67 35.86
N SER A 750 -49.89 35.96 34.55
CA SER A 750 -51.12 36.02 33.75
C SER A 750 -51.86 34.68 33.73
N ILE A 751 -51.15 33.54 33.67
CA ILE A 751 -51.74 32.20 33.80
C ILE A 751 -52.50 32.06 35.12
N ILE A 752 -51.94 32.54 36.24
CA ILE A 752 -52.58 32.49 37.56
C ILE A 752 -53.79 33.44 37.62
N VAL A 753 -53.68 34.66 37.09
CA VAL A 753 -54.79 35.64 37.09
C VAL A 753 -55.96 35.15 36.25
N VAL A 754 -55.72 34.63 35.04
CA VAL A 754 -56.76 34.05 34.16
C VAL A 754 -57.42 32.84 34.83
N PHE A 755 -56.66 31.96 35.46
CA PHE A 755 -57.19 30.80 36.19
C PHE A 755 -58.06 31.21 37.38
N LEU A 756 -57.65 32.22 38.15
CA LEU A 756 -58.47 32.79 39.23
C LEU A 756 -59.76 33.44 38.70
N CYS A 757 -59.71 34.15 37.57
CA CYS A 757 -60.91 34.71 36.94
C CYS A 757 -61.90 33.60 36.51
N ILE A 758 -61.41 32.47 35.98
CA ILE A 758 -62.26 31.30 35.65
C ILE A 758 -62.92 30.75 36.93
N ILE A 759 -62.17 30.59 38.02
CA ILE A 759 -62.73 30.11 39.31
C ILE A 759 -63.80 31.06 39.84
N LEU A 760 -63.57 32.38 39.82
CA LEU A 760 -64.53 33.39 40.29
C LEU A 760 -65.87 33.33 39.54
N ILE A 761 -65.85 32.95 38.25
CA ILE A 761 -67.05 32.82 37.42
C ILE A 761 -67.74 31.46 37.57
N VAL A 762 -66.99 30.37 37.78
CA VAL A 762 -67.50 28.98 37.74
C VAL A 762 -67.90 28.43 39.11
N CYS A 763 -67.27 28.88 40.20
CA CYS A 763 -67.55 28.41 41.56
C CYS A 763 -68.96 28.76 42.12
N PRO A 764 -69.64 29.87 41.74
CA PRO A 764 -70.98 30.20 42.24
C PRO A 764 -72.07 29.24 41.72
N SER A 765 -72.50 28.32 42.58
CA SER A 765 -73.24 27.09 42.21
C SER A 765 -74.68 27.27 41.69
N ASN A 766 -75.19 28.50 41.52
CA ASN A 766 -76.63 28.75 41.34
C ASN A 766 -77.00 29.76 40.23
N HIS A 767 -76.08 30.09 39.31
CA HIS A 767 -76.32 31.07 38.24
C HIS A 767 -75.99 30.56 36.84
N THR A 768 -76.70 31.04 35.82
CA THR A 768 -76.47 30.71 34.41
C THR A 768 -75.29 31.49 33.84
N VAL A 769 -74.10 30.89 33.89
CA VAL A 769 -72.85 31.47 33.37
C VAL A 769 -72.90 31.66 31.84
N ASP A 770 -72.51 32.86 31.37
CA ASP A 770 -72.44 33.19 29.94
C ASP A 770 -71.27 32.44 29.29
N THR A 771 -71.56 31.38 28.51
CA THR A 771 -70.56 30.43 27.98
C THR A 771 -69.45 31.09 27.18
N SER A 772 -69.77 32.18 26.47
CA SER A 772 -68.80 32.96 25.68
C SER A 772 -67.63 33.50 26.50
N LEU A 773 -67.87 33.92 27.76
CA LEU A 773 -66.82 34.44 28.65
C LEU A 773 -65.91 33.32 29.17
N VAL A 774 -66.46 32.17 29.56
CA VAL A 774 -65.68 31.01 30.02
C VAL A 774 -64.82 30.44 28.90
N MET A 775 -65.38 30.32 27.68
CA MET A 775 -64.61 29.88 26.51
C MET A 775 -63.48 30.87 26.19
N PHE A 776 -63.75 32.18 26.21
CA PHE A 776 -62.76 33.24 25.99
C PHE A 776 -61.59 33.14 27.01
N LEU A 777 -61.90 33.04 28.31
CA LEU A 777 -60.86 32.87 29.34
C LEU A 777 -60.07 31.57 29.18
N SER A 778 -60.73 30.49 28.74
CA SER A 778 -60.07 29.20 28.48
C SER A 778 -59.11 29.26 27.28
N THR A 779 -59.48 29.96 26.20
CA THR A 779 -58.59 30.19 25.05
C THR A 779 -57.45 31.15 25.37
N LEU A 780 -57.66 32.12 26.27
CA LEU A 780 -56.61 33.01 26.77
C LEU A 780 -55.58 32.24 27.61
N LEU A 781 -56.04 31.35 28.49
CA LEU A 781 -55.18 30.47 29.29
C LEU A 781 -54.29 29.58 28.40
N LEU A 782 -54.86 29.02 27.32
CA LEU A 782 -54.12 28.24 26.33
C LEU A 782 -53.06 29.09 25.59
N MET A 783 -53.41 30.32 25.18
CA MET A 783 -52.46 31.25 24.55
C MET A 783 -51.27 31.56 25.46
N HIS A 784 -51.49 31.86 26.75
CA HIS A 784 -50.39 32.11 27.69
C HIS A 784 -49.54 30.85 27.96
N PHE A 785 -50.13 29.66 27.99
CA PHE A 785 -49.36 28.41 28.10
C PHE A 785 -48.45 28.19 26.88
N VAL A 786 -48.95 28.47 25.67
CA VAL A 786 -48.15 28.42 24.43
C VAL A 786 -47.02 29.46 24.47
N HIS A 787 -47.29 30.69 24.90
CA HIS A 787 -46.25 31.71 25.10
C HIS A 787 -45.16 31.25 26.09
N LEU A 788 -45.55 30.60 27.20
CA LEU A 788 -44.61 30.06 28.19
C LEU A 788 -43.71 28.95 27.59
N VAL A 789 -44.29 28.02 26.83
CA VAL A 789 -43.54 26.95 26.13
C VAL A 789 -42.51 27.56 25.16
N ILE A 790 -42.91 28.54 24.36
CA ILE A 790 -42.02 29.22 23.38
C ILE A 790 -40.88 29.98 24.07
N VAL A 791 -41.08 30.52 25.27
CA VAL A 791 -40.04 31.27 26.02
C VAL A 791 -39.11 30.36 26.82
N VAL A 792 -39.60 29.21 27.31
CA VAL A 792 -38.84 28.30 28.19
C VAL A 792 -38.11 27.20 27.44
N VAL A 793 -38.78 26.47 26.54
CA VAL A 793 -38.24 25.25 25.95
C VAL A 793 -37.01 25.46 25.03
N PRO A 794 -36.77 26.60 24.34
CA PRO A 794 -35.54 26.79 23.54
C PRO A 794 -34.25 26.78 24.37
N LYS A 795 -34.34 26.85 25.71
CA LYS A 795 -33.21 26.75 26.64
C LYS A 795 -32.77 25.29 26.90
N TYR A 796 -33.57 24.30 26.49
CA TYR A 796 -33.39 22.89 26.81
C TYR A 796 -33.51 21.95 25.60
N ILE A 797 -34.37 22.26 24.61
CA ILE A 797 -34.64 21.40 23.46
C ILE A 797 -34.74 22.26 22.18
N PRO A 798 -34.12 21.87 21.04
CA PRO A 798 -34.32 22.54 19.76
C PRO A 798 -35.75 22.33 19.25
N LEU A 799 -36.60 23.35 19.39
CA LEU A 799 -38.03 23.33 18.99
C LEU A 799 -38.29 23.31 17.49
N HIS A 800 -37.26 23.49 16.65
CA HIS A 800 -37.42 23.80 15.21
C HIS A 800 -38.28 22.76 14.46
N SER A 801 -38.20 21.48 14.84
CA SER A 801 -39.05 20.40 14.31
C SER A 801 -40.56 20.55 14.58
N TYR A 802 -40.96 21.48 15.45
CA TYR A 802 -42.33 21.72 15.90
C TYR A 802 -42.85 23.13 15.57
N ASP A 803 -42.08 23.98 14.88
CA ASP A 803 -42.45 25.38 14.54
C ASP A 803 -43.86 25.46 13.88
N LEU A 804 -44.25 24.46 13.08
CA LEU A 804 -45.56 24.34 12.43
C LEU A 804 -46.72 24.17 13.41
N HIS A 805 -46.58 23.25 14.34
CA HIS A 805 -47.64 22.98 15.32
C HIS A 805 -47.81 24.16 16.29
N ILE A 806 -46.70 24.82 16.63
CA ILE A 806 -46.68 26.03 17.47
C ILE A 806 -47.37 27.20 16.75
N TYR A 807 -47.03 27.45 15.48
CA TYR A 807 -47.65 28.51 14.68
C TYR A 807 -49.17 28.31 14.51
N ALA A 808 -49.59 27.11 14.08
CA ALA A 808 -51.01 26.81 13.85
C ALA A 808 -51.86 26.91 15.12
N LEU A 809 -51.30 26.53 16.28
CA LEU A 809 -51.96 26.64 17.57
C LEU A 809 -52.12 28.11 18.02
N LEU A 810 -51.13 28.96 17.74
CA LEU A 810 -51.21 30.40 18.04
C LEU A 810 -52.22 31.12 17.12
N GLU A 811 -52.20 30.84 15.81
CA GLU A 811 -53.16 31.38 14.83
C GLU A 811 -54.61 31.04 15.26
N TYR A 812 -54.83 29.81 15.72
CA TYR A 812 -56.11 29.34 16.25
C TYR A 812 -56.56 30.11 17.48
N CYS A 813 -55.68 30.25 18.48
CA CYS A 813 -56.01 30.94 19.74
C CYS A 813 -56.40 32.40 19.49
N ILE A 814 -55.61 33.14 18.69
CA ILE A 814 -55.84 34.57 18.43
C ILE A 814 -57.17 34.80 17.68
N LEU A 815 -57.45 34.01 16.64
CA LEU A 815 -58.70 34.16 15.88
C LEU A 815 -59.94 33.76 16.69
N SER A 816 -59.86 32.70 17.49
CA SER A 816 -60.95 32.28 18.39
C SER A 816 -61.23 33.31 19.47
N MET A 817 -60.19 33.87 20.10
CA MET A 817 -60.28 34.91 21.12
C MET A 817 -61.07 36.14 20.66
N ILE A 818 -60.75 36.70 19.50
CA ILE A 818 -61.41 37.92 19.01
C ILE A 818 -62.86 37.62 18.58
N LEU A 819 -63.13 36.45 17.99
CA LEU A 819 -64.49 36.06 17.60
C LEU A 819 -65.40 35.79 18.81
N LEU A 820 -64.86 35.18 19.88
CA LEU A 820 -65.56 35.02 21.16
C LEU A 820 -65.82 36.38 21.83
N LEU A 821 -64.84 37.30 21.80
CA LEU A 821 -65.00 38.68 22.31
C LEU A 821 -66.00 39.51 21.49
N ALA A 822 -66.13 39.24 20.18
CA ALA A 822 -67.16 39.84 19.33
C ALA A 822 -68.56 39.36 19.74
N ILE A 823 -68.75 38.05 19.95
CA ILE A 823 -70.01 37.48 20.44
C ILE A 823 -70.35 37.99 21.84
N LEU A 824 -69.36 38.13 22.72
CA LEU A 824 -69.56 38.67 24.07
C LEU A 824 -70.02 40.14 24.03
N ASN A 825 -69.42 40.97 23.16
CA ASN A 825 -69.87 42.35 22.94
C ASN A 825 -71.27 42.43 22.28
N VAL A 826 -71.63 41.50 21.38
CA VAL A 826 -72.99 41.39 20.83
C VAL A 826 -74.00 40.95 21.90
N ASN A 827 -73.63 40.02 22.79
CA ASN A 827 -74.48 39.63 23.93
C ASN A 827 -74.69 40.82 24.89
N ILE A 828 -73.66 41.62 25.16
CA ILE A 828 -73.79 42.88 25.92
C ILE A 828 -74.72 43.85 25.19
N GLU A 829 -74.52 44.08 23.89
CA GLU A 829 -75.36 45.00 23.09
C GLU A 829 -76.84 44.58 23.09
N LEU A 830 -77.12 43.27 23.01
CA LEU A 830 -78.48 42.72 23.08
C LEU A 830 -79.11 42.94 24.46
N LYS A 831 -78.36 42.71 25.56
CA LYS A 831 -78.83 43.02 26.92
C LYS A 831 -79.10 44.52 27.10
N VAL A 832 -78.25 45.42 26.56
CA VAL A 832 -78.52 46.88 26.55
C VAL A 832 -79.79 47.19 25.75
N LYS A 833 -79.95 46.61 24.56
CA LYS A 833 -81.14 46.85 23.71
C LYS A 833 -82.43 46.47 24.43
N GLN A 834 -82.50 45.27 25.01
CA GLN A 834 -83.67 44.80 25.76
C GLN A 834 -84.03 45.75 26.93
N LEU A 835 -83.05 46.17 27.72
CA LEU A 835 -83.22 47.12 28.83
C LEU A 835 -83.69 48.52 28.38
N VAL A 836 -83.47 48.88 27.11
CA VAL A 836 -83.84 50.18 26.52
C VAL A 836 -85.19 50.13 25.77
N THR A 837 -85.64 48.96 25.30
CA THR A 837 -86.89 48.81 24.53
C THR A 837 -88.07 48.31 25.34
N ASP A 838 -87.90 47.28 26.18
CA ASP A 838 -89.01 46.60 26.85
C ASP A 838 -89.13 47.00 28.33
N PHE A 839 -90.04 47.94 28.63
CA PHE A 839 -90.30 48.35 30.01
C PHE A 839 -91.00 47.26 30.84
N ASN A 840 -91.95 46.52 30.24
CA ASN A 840 -93.00 45.79 30.96
C ASN A 840 -92.93 44.25 30.93
N ASN A 841 -91.94 43.64 30.26
CA ASN A 841 -91.89 42.18 30.08
C ASN A 841 -90.83 41.53 31.00
N PRO A 842 -91.08 40.36 31.62
CA PRO A 842 -90.08 39.68 32.44
C PRO A 842 -88.83 39.27 31.64
N TYR A 843 -87.68 39.32 32.31
CA TYR A 843 -86.38 38.94 31.78
C TYR A 843 -86.28 37.42 31.54
N ASP A 844 -86.16 36.98 30.27
CA ASP A 844 -85.72 35.61 29.95
C ASP A 844 -84.19 35.57 29.88
N PRO A 845 -83.50 34.92 30.85
CA PRO A 845 -82.04 34.84 30.87
C PRO A 845 -81.46 33.88 29.82
N ARG A 846 -82.28 33.20 28.99
CA ARG A 846 -81.84 32.09 28.12
C ARG A 846 -81.73 32.50 26.64
N PRO A 847 -80.58 33.01 26.17
CA PRO A 847 -80.29 33.05 24.74
C PRO A 847 -80.15 31.61 24.21
N ARG A 848 -81.26 31.03 23.70
CA ARG A 848 -81.40 29.63 23.23
C ARG A 848 -80.34 29.14 22.21
N HIS A 849 -79.52 30.04 21.68
CA HIS A 849 -78.42 29.73 20.76
C HIS A 849 -77.04 30.30 21.18
N SER A 850 -76.85 30.85 22.40
CA SER A 850 -75.55 31.41 22.81
C SER A 850 -74.45 30.34 22.83
N PHE A 851 -74.72 29.18 23.45
CA PHE A 851 -73.79 28.03 23.42
C PHE A 851 -73.42 27.64 21.98
N LEU A 852 -74.40 27.51 21.09
CA LEU A 852 -74.17 27.15 19.68
C LEU A 852 -73.34 28.20 18.94
N LYS A 853 -73.60 29.50 19.17
CA LYS A 853 -72.80 30.61 18.61
C LYS A 853 -71.36 30.58 19.13
N SER A 854 -71.15 30.39 20.43
CA SER A 854 -69.82 30.27 21.04
C SER A 854 -69.06 29.03 20.56
N PHE A 855 -69.75 27.90 20.36
CA PHE A 855 -69.15 26.69 19.80
C PHE A 855 -68.70 26.89 18.34
N VAL A 856 -69.57 27.49 17.50
CA VAL A 856 -69.23 27.84 16.10
C VAL A 856 -68.05 28.82 16.03
N ALA A 857 -67.91 29.73 17.01
CA ALA A 857 -66.77 30.64 17.13
C ALA A 857 -65.43 29.98 17.47
N CYS A 858 -65.43 28.75 18.01
CA CYS A 858 -64.22 27.93 18.12
C CYS A 858 -63.99 27.10 16.84
N VAL A 859 -65.05 26.61 16.18
CA VAL A 859 -64.92 25.77 14.98
C VAL A 859 -64.43 26.54 13.74
N ILE A 860 -64.90 27.77 13.51
CA ILE A 860 -64.50 28.58 12.33
C ILE A 860 -62.97 28.82 12.28
N PRO A 861 -62.29 29.22 13.38
CA PRO A 861 -60.83 29.29 13.44
C PRO A 861 -60.10 27.99 13.05
N VAL A 862 -60.61 26.80 13.41
CA VAL A 862 -59.96 25.51 13.05
C VAL A 862 -59.94 25.31 11.52
N ALA A 863 -61.01 25.71 10.83
CA ALA A 863 -61.05 25.63 9.37
C ALA A 863 -60.04 26.59 8.71
N LEU A 864 -59.88 27.80 9.27
CA LEU A 864 -58.91 28.79 8.78
C LEU A 864 -57.47 28.35 9.03
N THR A 865 -57.14 27.81 10.21
CA THR A 865 -55.78 27.32 10.49
C THR A 865 -55.43 26.05 9.72
N PHE A 866 -56.39 25.15 9.50
CA PHE A 866 -56.17 24.00 8.61
C PHE A 866 -55.86 24.47 7.17
N LEU A 867 -56.55 25.50 6.68
CA LEU A 867 -56.29 26.10 5.37
C LEU A 867 -54.91 26.77 5.30
N SER A 868 -54.53 27.48 6.37
CA SER A 868 -53.20 28.10 6.56
C SER A 868 -52.08 27.06 6.55
N VAL A 869 -52.26 25.92 7.23
CA VAL A 869 -51.31 24.80 7.21
C VAL A 869 -51.24 24.15 5.83
N TYR A 870 -52.38 23.86 5.19
CA TYR A 870 -52.45 23.15 3.91
C TYR A 870 -51.76 23.91 2.77
N PHE A 871 -51.86 25.24 2.72
CA PHE A 871 -51.23 26.05 1.66
C PHE A 871 -49.79 26.49 1.95
N ASN A 872 -49.23 26.20 3.12
CA ASN A 872 -47.87 26.61 3.48
C ASN A 872 -46.88 25.43 3.51
N GLY A 873 -46.24 25.15 2.37
CA GLY A 873 -45.10 24.23 2.30
C GLY A 873 -43.72 24.86 2.60
N VAL A 874 -43.63 26.20 2.62
CA VAL A 874 -42.33 26.93 2.65
C VAL A 874 -42.29 28.04 3.71
N LEU A 875 -43.42 28.35 4.36
CA LEU A 875 -43.55 29.52 5.24
C LEU A 875 -43.05 29.30 6.68
N ILE A 876 -42.70 28.06 7.07
CA ILE A 876 -42.62 27.65 8.48
C ILE A 876 -41.22 27.17 8.93
N ASN A 877 -40.16 27.90 8.59
CA ASN A 877 -38.81 27.61 9.10
C ASN A 877 -38.27 28.62 10.14
N HIS A 878 -38.96 29.74 10.39
CA HIS A 878 -38.37 30.89 11.09
C HIS A 878 -39.23 31.53 12.20
N VAL A 879 -40.03 30.74 12.92
CA VAL A 879 -40.71 31.23 14.15
C VAL A 879 -39.71 31.30 15.32
N THR A 880 -38.82 30.32 15.45
CA THR A 880 -37.81 30.25 16.54
C THR A 880 -36.37 30.58 16.11
N SER A 881 -36.13 30.93 14.83
CA SER A 881 -34.76 31.11 14.31
C SER A 881 -34.07 32.42 14.78
N LYS A 882 -32.73 32.42 14.76
CA LYS A 882 -31.90 33.56 15.22
C LYS A 882 -31.92 34.79 14.29
N LYS A 883 -32.64 34.74 13.16
CA LYS A 883 -32.85 35.85 12.20
C LYS A 883 -34.32 35.89 11.70
N PRO A 884 -35.27 36.43 12.47
CA PRO A 884 -36.55 36.85 11.91
C PRO A 884 -36.33 38.09 11.04
N THR A 885 -36.11 37.86 9.74
CA THR A 885 -36.54 38.79 8.69
C THR A 885 -38.07 38.85 8.71
N LEU A 886 -38.67 39.99 8.36
CA LEU A 886 -40.10 40.01 8.09
C LEU A 886 -40.32 39.12 6.87
N LEU A 887 -41.08 38.05 7.05
CA LEU A 887 -41.16 36.98 6.06
C LEU A 887 -41.76 37.49 4.75
N ALA A 888 -41.35 36.90 3.61
CA ALA A 888 -41.88 37.28 2.30
C ALA A 888 -43.41 37.19 2.34
N ALA A 889 -44.09 38.34 2.15
CA ALA A 889 -45.45 38.54 2.61
C ALA A 889 -46.46 37.81 1.69
N ASN A 890 -46.62 36.51 1.95
CA ASN A 890 -47.38 35.60 1.12
C ASN A 890 -48.89 35.89 1.15
N ILE A 891 -49.54 35.74 0.00
CA ILE A 891 -50.99 35.94 -0.18
C ILE A 891 -51.80 35.07 0.80
N ALA A 892 -51.32 33.86 1.10
CA ALA A 892 -51.93 32.97 2.10
C ALA A 892 -51.99 33.58 3.51
N PHE A 893 -50.91 34.19 3.99
CA PHE A 893 -50.87 34.82 5.32
C PHE A 893 -51.84 36.01 5.42
N PHE A 894 -51.95 36.80 4.35
CA PHE A 894 -52.92 37.89 4.30
C PHE A 894 -54.36 37.39 4.30
N SER A 895 -54.66 36.29 3.61
CA SER A 895 -56.04 35.78 3.46
C SER A 895 -56.53 34.93 4.64
N THR A 896 -55.70 34.11 5.28
CA THR A 896 -56.12 33.27 6.42
C THR A 896 -56.09 34.00 7.76
N PHE A 897 -55.09 34.87 7.98
CA PHE A 897 -54.87 35.51 9.28
C PHE A 897 -55.14 37.01 9.25
N ALA A 898 -54.37 37.79 8.47
CA ALA A 898 -54.33 39.24 8.65
C ALA A 898 -55.66 39.95 8.31
N VAL A 899 -56.34 39.56 7.23
CA VAL A 899 -57.65 40.13 6.87
C VAL A 899 -58.74 39.71 7.86
N PRO A 900 -58.94 38.42 8.21
CA PRO A 900 -59.89 38.03 9.25
C PRO A 900 -59.64 38.70 10.61
N PHE A 901 -58.40 38.76 11.07
CA PHE A 901 -57.99 39.43 12.32
C PHE A 901 -58.38 40.92 12.32
N GLY A 902 -58.06 41.65 11.24
CA GLY A 902 -58.39 43.07 11.10
C GLY A 902 -59.91 43.33 11.04
N VAL A 903 -60.66 42.53 10.26
CA VAL A 903 -62.12 42.65 10.17
C VAL A 903 -62.78 42.37 11.52
N LEU A 904 -62.38 41.31 12.22
CA LEU A 904 -62.95 40.96 13.53
C LEU A 904 -62.63 42.02 14.59
N PHE A 905 -61.46 42.67 14.53
CA PHE A 905 -61.13 43.81 15.41
C PHE A 905 -62.04 45.03 15.18
N PHE A 906 -62.34 45.40 13.93
CA PHE A 906 -63.31 46.48 13.69
C PHE A 906 -64.74 46.10 14.13
N VAL A 907 -65.10 44.82 14.05
CA VAL A 907 -66.38 44.30 14.55
C VAL A 907 -66.45 44.37 16.08
N THR A 908 -65.44 43.93 16.84
CA THR A 908 -65.44 44.05 18.32
C THR A 908 -65.54 45.50 18.78
N VAL A 909 -64.71 46.39 18.20
CA VAL A 909 -64.68 47.82 18.56
C VAL A 909 -66.00 48.52 18.24
N SER A 910 -66.62 48.22 17.10
CA SER A 910 -67.91 48.84 16.74
C SER A 910 -69.06 48.38 17.65
N TYR A 911 -69.16 47.09 18.00
CA TYR A 911 -70.18 46.62 18.94
C TYR A 911 -69.97 47.15 20.37
N ALA A 912 -68.73 47.19 20.87
CA ALA A 912 -68.43 47.74 22.20
C ALA A 912 -68.77 49.25 22.28
N THR A 913 -68.28 50.05 21.32
CA THR A 913 -68.55 51.50 21.29
C THR A 913 -70.02 51.83 21.03
N HIS A 914 -70.73 51.04 20.21
CA HIS A 914 -72.18 51.20 20.04
C HIS A 914 -72.95 50.86 21.31
N SER A 915 -72.58 49.78 22.03
CA SER A 915 -73.16 49.43 23.33
C SER A 915 -73.01 50.56 24.36
N MET A 916 -71.81 51.13 24.48
CA MET A 916 -71.56 52.29 25.36
C MET A 916 -72.40 53.52 24.96
N CYS A 917 -72.54 53.78 23.65
CA CYS A 917 -73.35 54.89 23.13
C CYS A 917 -74.84 54.68 23.40
N LEU A 918 -75.33 53.45 23.25
CA LEU A 918 -76.72 53.07 23.50
C LEU A 918 -77.06 53.12 24.99
N ALA A 919 -76.21 52.58 25.86
CA ALA A 919 -76.38 52.66 27.32
C ALA A 919 -76.42 54.12 27.80
N ARG A 920 -75.51 54.98 27.32
CA ARG A 920 -75.51 56.43 27.60
C ARG A 920 -76.75 57.16 27.07
N LYS A 921 -77.42 56.64 26.04
CA LYS A 921 -78.72 57.16 25.55
C LYS A 921 -79.89 56.64 26.38
N GLY A 922 -79.85 55.40 26.86
CA GLY A 922 -80.82 54.81 27.79
C GLY A 922 -80.84 55.53 29.13
N LEU A 923 -79.68 55.71 29.74
CA LEU A 923 -79.44 56.47 30.98
C LEU A 923 -79.93 57.95 30.93
N LYS A 924 -80.10 58.52 29.73
CA LYS A 924 -80.67 59.87 29.52
C LYS A 924 -82.18 59.87 29.25
N LYS A 925 -82.82 58.71 29.11
CA LYS A 925 -84.23 58.54 28.79
C LYS A 925 -85.06 57.92 29.92
N THR A 926 -84.44 57.19 30.85
CA THR A 926 -85.14 56.59 32.00
C THR A 926 -85.64 57.66 32.98
N PRO A 927 -86.97 57.77 33.21
CA PRO A 927 -87.50 58.58 34.30
C PRO A 927 -87.26 57.91 35.66
N ARG A 928 -87.53 58.65 36.74
CA ARG A 928 -87.33 58.21 38.14
C ARG A 928 -88.09 56.93 38.48
N TRP A 929 -87.57 56.20 39.49
CA TRP A 929 -88.03 54.89 39.99
C TRP A 929 -87.60 53.68 39.14
N ALA A 930 -86.29 53.55 38.90
CA ALA A 930 -85.71 52.35 38.31
C ALA A 930 -84.22 52.17 38.71
N ASP A 931 -83.87 52.47 39.97
CA ASP A 931 -82.47 52.57 40.43
C ASP A 931 -81.66 51.28 40.15
N ASP A 932 -82.27 50.09 40.30
CA ASP A 932 -81.64 48.80 39.97
C ASP A 932 -81.33 48.67 38.46
N ARG A 933 -82.24 49.13 37.59
CA ARG A 933 -82.00 49.15 36.14
C ARG A 933 -80.96 50.20 35.76
N GLU A 934 -80.85 51.30 36.52
CA GLU A 934 -79.79 52.28 36.32
C GLU A 934 -78.42 51.72 36.73
N ALA A 935 -78.35 50.99 37.84
CA ALA A 935 -77.14 50.26 38.27
C ALA A 935 -76.72 49.23 37.21
N ILE A 936 -77.63 48.35 36.78
CA ILE A 936 -77.37 47.33 35.75
C ILE A 936 -76.94 47.98 34.42
N MET A 937 -77.55 49.09 33.99
CA MET A 937 -77.11 49.81 32.78
C MET A 937 -75.73 50.47 32.95
N ARG A 938 -75.40 50.99 34.13
CA ARG A 938 -74.06 51.52 34.43
C ARG A 938 -73.02 50.41 34.36
N GLU A 939 -73.29 49.25 34.96
CA GLU A 939 -72.40 48.08 34.94
C GLU A 939 -72.26 47.44 33.54
N LEU A 940 -73.33 47.36 32.73
CA LEU A 940 -73.19 46.99 31.31
C LEU A 940 -72.31 47.99 30.55
N SER A 941 -72.39 49.28 30.89
CA SER A 941 -71.57 50.32 30.23
C SER A 941 -70.10 50.31 30.66
N SER A 942 -69.79 49.93 31.90
CA SER A 942 -68.40 49.73 32.36
C SER A 942 -67.83 48.41 31.86
N ALA A 943 -68.63 47.34 31.79
CA ALA A 943 -68.25 46.08 31.15
C ALA A 943 -67.92 46.29 29.65
N ALA A 944 -68.73 47.06 28.91
CA ALA A 944 -68.45 47.42 27.52
C ALA A 944 -67.21 48.33 27.34
N ALA A 945 -66.89 49.16 28.34
CA ALA A 945 -65.66 49.95 28.35
C ALA A 945 -64.41 49.09 28.64
N ALA A 946 -64.54 48.13 29.56
CA ALA A 946 -63.47 47.20 29.91
C ALA A 946 -63.22 46.17 28.79
N SER A 947 -64.27 45.67 28.11
CA SER A 947 -64.10 44.81 26.93
C SER A 947 -63.40 45.52 25.77
N LEU A 948 -63.67 46.82 25.57
CA LEU A 948 -62.96 47.67 24.60
C LEU A 948 -61.48 47.82 24.98
N LEU A 949 -61.17 48.05 26.27
CA LEU A 949 -59.79 48.11 26.77
C LEU A 949 -59.05 46.78 26.57
N VAL A 950 -59.67 45.65 26.94
CA VAL A 950 -59.14 44.31 26.70
C VAL A 950 -58.91 44.05 25.20
N THR A 951 -59.83 44.48 24.32
CA THR A 951 -59.69 44.37 22.86
C THR A 951 -58.43 45.09 22.35
N LEU A 952 -58.18 46.32 22.83
CA LEU A 952 -57.02 47.12 22.42
C LEU A 952 -55.70 46.50 22.92
N ILE A 953 -55.68 45.98 24.16
CA ILE A 953 -54.47 45.37 24.74
C ILE A 953 -54.17 44.04 24.05
N LEU A 954 -55.16 43.17 23.82
CA LEU A 954 -54.99 41.91 23.08
C LEU A 954 -54.48 42.12 21.66
N PHE A 955 -55.01 43.12 20.93
CA PHE A 955 -54.50 43.49 19.61
C PHE A 955 -53.02 43.91 19.68
N THR A 956 -52.65 44.66 20.71
CA THR A 956 -51.27 45.13 20.91
C THR A 956 -50.31 43.98 21.24
N ASP A 957 -50.69 43.05 22.13
CA ASP A 957 -49.88 41.88 22.49
C ASP A 957 -49.68 40.94 21.29
N ALA A 958 -50.77 40.64 20.56
CA ALA A 958 -50.73 39.84 19.33
C ALA A 958 -49.85 40.48 18.25
N PHE A 959 -49.91 41.82 18.05
CA PHE A 959 -49.03 42.51 17.11
C PHE A 959 -47.56 42.46 17.54
N LEU A 960 -47.28 42.73 18.82
CA LEU A 960 -45.91 42.72 19.37
C LEU A 960 -45.23 41.35 19.26
N PHE A 961 -45.99 40.25 19.33
CA PHE A 961 -45.46 38.89 19.15
C PHE A 961 -44.72 38.72 17.81
N PHE A 962 -45.29 39.23 16.71
CA PHE A 962 -44.70 39.15 15.37
C PHE A 962 -43.58 40.17 15.11
N VAL A 963 -43.29 41.09 16.05
CA VAL A 963 -42.22 42.09 15.90
C VAL A 963 -40.85 41.49 16.21
N LYS A 964 -39.85 41.90 15.41
CA LYS A 964 -38.45 41.48 15.49
C LYS A 964 -37.89 41.55 16.92
N THR A 965 -37.16 40.49 17.32
CA THR A 965 -36.60 40.32 18.67
C THR A 965 -35.68 41.48 19.07
N THR A 966 -36.14 42.31 20.00
CA THR A 966 -35.39 43.43 20.61
C THR A 966 -35.71 43.52 22.10
N MET A 967 -34.82 44.14 22.90
CA MET A 967 -35.04 44.32 24.34
C MET A 967 -36.33 45.11 24.63
N MET A 968 -36.56 46.20 23.86
CA MET A 968 -37.74 47.05 23.98
C MET A 968 -39.02 46.24 23.82
N ARG A 969 -39.11 45.37 22.81
CA ARG A 969 -40.27 44.50 22.60
C ARG A 969 -40.57 43.62 23.83
N ASN A 970 -39.56 42.99 24.42
CA ASN A 970 -39.78 42.14 25.60
C ASN A 970 -40.25 42.94 26.83
N ILE A 971 -39.75 44.17 27.02
CA ILE A 971 -40.22 45.07 28.09
C ILE A 971 -41.67 45.51 27.83
N ILE A 972 -42.01 45.86 26.59
CA ILE A 972 -43.38 46.26 26.22
C ILE A 972 -44.34 45.07 26.39
N ILE A 973 -43.96 43.85 26.00
CA ILE A 973 -44.77 42.62 26.22
C ILE A 973 -45.04 42.39 27.71
N ALA A 974 -44.04 42.57 28.58
CA ALA A 974 -44.24 42.47 30.02
C ALA A 974 -45.24 43.52 30.54
N ILE A 975 -45.22 44.73 29.99
CA ILE A 975 -46.16 45.81 30.33
C ILE A 975 -47.57 45.53 29.78
N THR A 976 -47.71 45.03 28.54
CA THR A 976 -49.03 44.69 27.96
C THR A 976 -49.69 43.53 28.69
N GLN A 977 -48.93 42.54 29.16
CA GLN A 977 -49.45 41.43 29.97
C GLN A 977 -49.97 41.91 31.33
N ILE A 978 -49.21 42.72 32.06
CA ILE A 978 -49.67 43.31 33.34
C ILE A 978 -50.91 44.21 33.14
N ALA A 979 -50.95 44.98 32.04
CA ALA A 979 -52.13 45.78 31.69
C ALA A 979 -53.34 44.92 31.30
N LEU A 980 -53.13 43.79 30.62
CA LEU A 980 -54.16 42.83 30.26
C LEU A 980 -54.75 42.18 31.51
N ASP A 981 -53.93 41.71 32.44
CA ASP A 981 -54.34 41.10 33.70
C ASP A 981 -55.22 42.05 34.52
N ALA A 982 -54.81 43.32 34.65
CA ALA A 982 -55.58 44.36 35.32
C ALA A 982 -56.92 44.64 34.62
N ALA A 983 -56.92 44.77 33.28
CA ALA A 983 -58.15 45.00 32.51
C ALA A 983 -59.11 43.81 32.54
N LEU A 984 -58.58 42.59 32.54
CA LEU A 984 -59.33 41.34 32.59
C LEU A 984 -59.97 41.10 33.96
N PHE A 985 -59.24 41.41 35.05
CA PHE A 985 -59.77 41.38 36.40
C PHE A 985 -60.92 42.39 36.56
N ILE A 986 -60.72 43.64 36.12
CA ILE A 986 -61.76 44.68 36.14
C ILE A 986 -62.99 44.27 35.31
N PHE A 987 -62.79 43.71 34.12
CA PHE A 987 -63.87 43.20 33.27
C PHE A 987 -64.65 42.06 33.94
N THR A 988 -63.93 41.10 34.53
CA THR A 988 -64.51 39.97 35.26
C THR A 988 -65.32 40.43 36.48
N CYS A 989 -64.80 41.40 37.24
CA CYS A 989 -65.51 41.97 38.39
C CYS A 989 -66.84 42.63 37.98
N TYR A 990 -66.86 43.50 36.97
CA TYR A 990 -68.13 44.07 36.48
C TYR A 990 -69.09 43.00 35.94
N PHE A 991 -68.58 41.96 35.28
CA PHE A 991 -69.43 40.87 34.78
C PHE A 991 -70.01 40.00 35.91
N CYS A 992 -69.28 39.85 37.02
CA CYS A 992 -69.77 39.15 38.22
C CYS A 992 -70.79 40.00 38.99
N SER A 993 -70.57 41.30 39.18
CA SER A 993 -71.55 42.20 39.81
C SER A 993 -72.92 42.13 39.14
N LEU A 994 -72.95 42.08 37.80
CA LEU A 994 -74.18 41.94 37.02
C LEU A 994 -74.97 40.66 37.28
N HIS A 995 -74.32 39.58 37.73
CA HIS A 995 -75.00 38.36 38.14
C HIS A 995 -75.39 38.38 39.62
N PHE A 996 -74.49 38.77 40.53
CA PHE A 996 -74.76 38.78 41.97
C PHE A 996 -75.72 39.90 42.40
N GLY A 997 -75.58 41.12 41.87
CA GLY A 997 -76.43 42.26 42.18
C GLY A 997 -77.90 42.09 41.75
N SER A 998 -78.21 41.08 40.93
CA SER A 998 -79.59 40.74 40.57
C SER A 998 -80.40 40.10 41.72
N SER A 999 -79.76 39.69 42.83
CA SER A 999 -80.43 38.96 43.91
C SER A 999 -80.94 39.82 45.07
N SER A 1000 -80.50 41.08 45.22
CA SER A 1000 -80.87 41.93 46.38
C SER A 1000 -82.27 42.58 46.27
N ALA A 1001 -83.01 42.33 45.19
CA ALA A 1001 -84.26 43.02 44.86
C ALA A 1001 -85.54 42.17 45.07
N SER A 1002 -85.47 41.02 45.76
CA SER A 1002 -86.60 40.08 45.89
C SER A 1002 -86.92 39.54 47.28
N THR A 1003 -86.21 39.97 48.35
CA THR A 1003 -86.53 39.63 49.74
C THR A 1003 -86.20 40.77 50.71
N GLU A 1004 -87.18 41.64 50.99
CA GLU A 1004 -87.51 42.24 52.31
C GLU A 1004 -88.55 43.36 52.14
N SER A 1005 -89.79 42.96 51.86
CA SER A 1005 -90.96 43.72 52.33
C SER A 1005 -91.34 43.22 53.72
N ASP A 1006 -91.90 44.11 54.55
CA ASP A 1006 -92.47 43.84 55.88
C ASP A 1006 -91.49 43.50 57.02
N PHE A 1007 -90.72 44.49 57.48
CA PHE A 1007 -90.86 44.92 58.89
C PHE A 1007 -90.48 46.40 59.12
N THR A 1008 -90.94 46.96 60.24
CA THR A 1008 -90.95 48.42 60.48
C THR A 1008 -89.93 48.90 61.52
N GLY A 1009 -89.28 50.06 61.28
CA GLY A 1009 -88.84 50.95 62.37
C GLY A 1009 -87.56 51.76 62.13
N ASN A 1010 -87.69 53.10 62.14
CA ASN A 1010 -86.71 54.14 62.55
C ASN A 1010 -85.20 53.83 62.38
N THR A 1011 -84.40 54.61 61.63
CA THR A 1011 -84.17 56.05 61.87
C THR A 1011 -83.74 56.86 60.61
N LEU A 1012 -83.57 58.18 60.79
CA LEU A 1012 -83.44 59.22 59.75
C LEU A 1012 -82.34 59.04 58.70
N SER A 1013 -82.66 59.54 57.51
CA SER A 1013 -81.75 59.86 56.41
C SER A 1013 -81.07 61.24 56.56
N THR A 1014 -79.75 61.30 56.36
CA THR A 1014 -79.02 62.45 55.81
C THR A 1014 -77.68 61.98 55.28
N ASP A 1015 -77.09 62.46 54.20
CA ASP A 1015 -77.46 63.07 52.90
C ASP A 1015 -76.10 63.34 52.20
N ARG A 1016 -76.07 63.59 50.90
CA ARG A 1016 -74.83 63.79 50.13
C ARG A 1016 -74.22 65.18 50.35
N ARG A 1017 -73.01 65.27 50.94
CA ARG A 1017 -71.94 66.20 50.49
C ARG A 1017 -70.66 66.12 51.33
N ASN A 1018 -69.53 65.80 50.67
CA ASN A 1018 -68.50 66.80 50.35
C ASN A 1018 -67.33 66.14 49.59
N GLN A 1019 -67.01 66.70 48.41
CA GLN A 1019 -65.62 66.76 47.95
C GLN A 1019 -65.00 68.04 48.50
N ASP A 1020 -63.68 68.15 48.36
CA ASP A 1020 -62.89 69.38 48.51
C ASP A 1020 -62.94 70.07 49.89
N LEU A 1021 -61.88 69.87 50.67
CA LEU A 1021 -60.84 70.91 50.78
C LEU A 1021 -59.58 70.35 51.46
N SER A 1022 -58.43 70.94 51.11
CA SER A 1022 -57.13 70.58 51.68
C SER A 1022 -56.47 71.79 52.33
N ARG A 1023 -55.68 71.52 53.39
CA ARG A 1023 -55.02 72.52 54.25
C ARG A 1023 -56.03 73.33 55.08
N ASP A 1024 -55.65 73.97 56.18
CA ASP A 1024 -54.32 74.39 56.66
C ASP A 1024 -54.35 74.44 58.22
N ARG A 1025 -53.19 74.62 58.87
CA ARG A 1025 -53.03 75.16 60.26
C ARG A 1025 -53.32 74.24 61.47
N LEU A 1026 -52.63 74.38 62.61
CA LEU A 1026 -51.33 75.01 62.92
C LEU A 1026 -50.85 74.58 64.33
N LEU A 1027 -49.62 74.99 64.68
CA LEU A 1027 -48.95 74.97 65.99
C LEU A 1027 -48.58 73.55 66.50
N ASP A 1028 -47.31 73.18 66.72
CA ASP A 1028 -46.16 73.82 67.39
C ASP A 1028 -46.11 73.55 68.89
N ASN A 1029 -45.14 72.71 69.29
CA ASN A 1029 -44.50 72.69 70.61
C ASN A 1029 -43.21 71.85 70.55
N SER A 1030 -42.21 72.21 71.37
CA SER A 1030 -40.79 71.88 71.15
C SER A 1030 -40.18 70.85 72.12
N ASP A 1031 -38.90 70.52 71.87
CA ASP A 1031 -37.86 70.10 72.82
C ASP A 1031 -37.97 68.73 73.53
N LYS A 1032 -37.01 67.80 73.36
CA LYS A 1032 -35.59 68.01 73.75
C LYS A 1032 -34.61 66.96 73.18
N SER A 1033 -33.39 67.41 72.84
CA SER A 1033 -32.07 66.70 72.87
C SER A 1033 -31.95 65.22 72.41
N ALA A 1034 -31.02 64.79 71.55
CA ALA A 1034 -29.83 65.40 70.90
C ALA A 1034 -29.27 64.37 69.86
N SER A 1035 -28.23 64.57 69.02
CA SER A 1035 -27.40 65.74 68.62
C SER A 1035 -26.50 65.38 67.43
N ALA A 1036 -26.05 66.39 66.66
CA ALA A 1036 -24.93 66.39 65.70
C ALA A 1036 -25.01 65.55 64.40
N SER A 1037 -24.75 66.23 63.27
CA SER A 1037 -24.67 65.79 61.85
C SER A 1037 -23.50 66.56 61.17
N PRO A 1038 -23.22 66.52 59.84
CA PRO A 1038 -23.71 65.71 58.68
C PRO A 1038 -22.58 64.79 58.11
N GLY A 1039 -22.62 64.16 56.93
CA GLY A 1039 -23.65 63.96 55.88
C GLY A 1039 -23.16 64.24 54.44
N ASN A 1040 -23.74 63.55 53.43
CA ASN A 1040 -23.45 63.59 51.97
C ASN A 1040 -22.06 63.08 51.50
N ALA A 1041 -21.81 62.73 50.22
CA ALA A 1041 -22.61 61.98 49.22
C ALA A 1041 -21.72 61.57 48.00
N THR A 1042 -21.84 60.31 47.55
CA THR A 1042 -21.60 59.77 46.18
C THR A 1042 -20.43 60.23 45.25
N LEU A 1043 -19.78 59.23 44.64
CA LEU A 1043 -19.50 59.06 43.18
C LEU A 1043 -18.03 59.01 42.68
N HIS A 1044 -17.79 58.07 41.74
CA HIS A 1044 -16.66 57.83 40.81
C HIS A 1044 -15.30 58.55 40.95
N GLY A 1045 -14.21 57.77 41.00
CA GLY A 1045 -12.81 58.25 40.93
C GLY A 1045 -12.06 57.91 39.64
N PHE A 1046 -10.73 58.13 39.61
CA PHE A 1046 -9.82 57.66 38.54
C PHE A 1046 -8.34 57.66 38.96
N ARG A 1047 -7.58 56.68 38.44
CA ARG A 1047 -6.13 56.66 38.07
C ARG A 1047 -4.98 56.99 39.08
N ALA A 1048 -3.96 56.11 38.96
CA ALA A 1048 -2.51 56.36 38.97
C ALA A 1048 -1.74 56.41 40.30
N ASN A 1049 -0.50 55.90 40.24
CA ASN A 1049 0.40 55.71 41.38
C ASN A 1049 1.23 56.97 41.68
N GLY A 1050 1.48 57.21 42.97
CA GLY A 1050 2.54 58.10 43.45
C GLY A 1050 2.73 57.94 44.95
N THR A 1051 3.88 57.44 45.38
CA THR A 1051 4.19 57.23 46.82
C THR A 1051 5.08 58.34 47.37
N MET A 1052 4.50 59.31 48.07
CA MET A 1052 5.20 59.93 49.21
C MET A 1052 4.24 60.51 50.27
N ASN A 1053 4.59 60.25 51.53
CA ASN A 1053 4.14 60.87 52.79
C ASN A 1053 2.70 60.67 53.34
N ASN A 1054 2.69 60.07 54.54
CA ASN A 1054 1.83 60.28 55.71
C ASN A 1054 0.33 59.90 55.69
N GLY A 1055 -0.03 58.95 56.57
CA GLY A 1055 -1.39 58.64 57.03
C GLY A 1055 -1.42 57.39 57.92
N TYR A 1056 -2.00 57.45 59.12
CA TYR A 1056 -1.98 56.37 60.12
C TYR A 1056 -3.30 55.56 60.15
N SER A 1057 -3.19 54.24 60.42
CA SER A 1057 -4.12 53.42 61.26
C SER A 1057 -5.58 53.15 60.78
N THR A 1058 -6.33 52.11 61.19
CA THR A 1058 -6.08 50.74 61.74
C THR A 1058 -7.41 49.94 61.86
N GLN A 1059 -7.36 48.59 61.74
CA GLN A 1059 -8.15 47.60 62.53
C GLN A 1059 -9.71 47.55 62.42
N ASN A 1060 -10.45 46.56 62.98
CA ASN A 1060 -10.34 45.06 62.93
C ASN A 1060 -11.61 44.41 63.55
N SER A 1061 -11.69 43.06 63.54
CA SER A 1061 -12.54 42.15 64.36
C SER A 1061 -14.08 42.09 64.09
N VAL A 1062 -14.84 40.98 64.20
CA VAL A 1062 -14.73 39.58 64.74
C VAL A 1062 -15.33 39.34 66.16
N THR A 1063 -15.85 38.10 66.41
CA THR A 1063 -16.57 37.53 67.60
C THR A 1063 -18.11 37.71 67.59
N SER A 1064 -19.03 36.73 67.82
CA SER A 1064 -19.17 35.45 68.59
C SER A 1064 -19.82 35.64 69.99
N ALA A 1065 -20.58 34.74 70.64
CA ALA A 1065 -21.22 33.43 70.35
C ALA A 1065 -22.23 33.08 71.49
N TYR A 1066 -23.01 31.98 71.43
CA TYR A 1066 -23.58 31.28 72.62
C TYR A 1066 -23.99 29.80 72.34
N SER A 1067 -24.39 29.06 73.38
CA SER A 1067 -24.47 27.57 73.51
C SER A 1067 -25.90 26.96 73.34
N SER A 1068 -26.29 25.68 73.57
CA SER A 1068 -25.71 24.46 74.20
C SER A 1068 -26.59 23.18 73.94
N PHE A 1069 -26.18 22.00 74.46
CA PHE A 1069 -26.94 20.76 74.79
C PHE A 1069 -26.97 19.50 73.84
N LYS A 1070 -27.20 18.34 74.48
CA LYS A 1070 -27.19 16.89 74.08
C LYS A 1070 -27.96 16.10 75.17
N PRO A 1071 -28.25 14.77 75.12
CA PRO A 1071 -27.93 13.67 74.17
C PRO A 1071 -29.25 13.14 73.50
N PRO A 1072 -29.62 11.83 73.25
CA PRO A 1072 -28.93 10.52 73.35
C PRO A 1072 -29.19 9.47 72.20
N VAL A 1073 -28.54 8.29 72.34
CA VAL A 1073 -28.97 6.86 72.15
C VAL A 1073 -30.14 6.56 71.18
N ASP A 1074 -30.05 5.62 70.22
CA ASP A 1074 -29.65 4.20 70.36
C ASP A 1074 -28.79 3.58 69.21
N SER A 1075 -28.53 2.26 69.30
CA SER A 1075 -27.60 1.39 68.53
C SER A 1075 -28.27 0.65 67.34
N ILE A 1076 -27.61 -0.06 66.40
CA ILE A 1076 -26.85 -1.34 66.49
C ILE A 1076 -25.91 -1.53 65.24
N TYR A 1077 -24.98 -2.50 65.30
CA TYR A 1077 -23.91 -2.88 64.33
C TYR A 1077 -24.35 -3.92 63.24
N ILE A 1078 -23.43 -4.24 62.29
CA ILE A 1078 -23.04 -5.59 61.77
C ILE A 1078 -22.72 -5.66 60.23
N ASP A 1079 -21.44 -5.90 59.97
CA ASP A 1079 -20.71 -6.72 58.96
C ASP A 1079 -20.74 -6.52 57.41
N GLU A 1080 -19.56 -6.83 56.84
CA GLU A 1080 -19.20 -7.14 55.44
C GLU A 1080 -19.44 -8.68 55.17
N PRO A 1081 -18.83 -9.44 54.21
CA PRO A 1081 -17.95 -9.09 53.08
C PRO A 1081 -18.18 -9.84 51.72
N GLU A 1082 -17.35 -9.47 50.75
CA GLU A 1082 -16.68 -10.31 49.72
C GLU A 1082 -17.39 -11.04 48.54
N HIS A 1083 -16.60 -11.07 47.45
CA HIS A 1083 -16.39 -12.16 46.47
C HIS A 1083 -17.36 -12.45 45.28
N THR A 1084 -16.83 -12.12 44.08
CA THR A 1084 -16.73 -12.95 42.85
C THR A 1084 -17.94 -13.70 42.27
N GLY A 1085 -18.28 -13.42 41.00
CA GLY A 1085 -19.11 -14.30 40.16
C GLY A 1085 -19.38 -13.72 38.74
N PRO A 1086 -19.22 -14.45 37.63
CA PRO A 1086 -19.38 -13.92 36.26
C PRO A 1086 -20.57 -14.52 35.47
N LEU A 1087 -20.68 -14.10 34.18
CA LEU A 1087 -21.33 -14.75 33.01
C LEU A 1087 -22.71 -14.22 32.52
N VAL A 1088 -22.70 -13.81 31.23
CA VAL A 1088 -23.62 -14.29 30.15
C VAL A 1088 -25.06 -13.72 30.04
N SER A 1089 -25.18 -12.72 29.15
CA SER A 1089 -25.87 -12.80 27.83
C SER A 1089 -27.38 -12.48 27.67
N ILE A 1090 -27.70 -11.96 26.47
CA ILE A 1090 -29.03 -11.71 25.84
C ILE A 1090 -29.84 -10.61 26.56
N VAL A 1091 -30.46 -9.64 25.86
CA VAL A 1091 -30.82 -9.50 24.43
C VAL A 1091 -29.90 -8.53 23.68
#